data_AF-A0A1V5YC60-F1
#
_entry.id   AF-A0A1V5YC60-F1
#
_cell.length_a   1.000
_cell.length_b   1.000
_cell.length_c   1.000
_cell.angle_alpha   90.00
_cell.angle_beta   90.00
_cell.angle_gamma   90.00
#
_symmetry.space_group_name_H-M   'P 1'
#
loop_
_entity.id
_entity.type
_entity.pdbx_description
1 polymer ?
#
loop_
_entity_poly.entity_id
_entity_poly.type
_entity_poly.pdbx_seq_one_letter_code
_entity_poly.pdbx_strand_id
1 'polypeptide(L)'
;MSAPGTLSTSRISNPKLTLAHQQRWAYIYVRQSTLKQVAQNQESQVYQYRLKQRALELGWPEERIRVIDCDLGTSGSETTARVGFQSLVAEVSLGHVGIVFGYEVSRLARNNYDWYHLLDLAAMFNTLIADNDGIYDPRLYNDRLLLGLKGTMSEAELHWLRQRLDSGRLAQVKRGAYRQLLPTGYLRLSDGTVVKDPDDQVRHVIELMFAQFATLGSVTKVLRYLRQHQILLPRRQSAGPHAHQLLWKVASEAAVTDILHNPAYAGTFAYGRRQAEPTRRDPGRPAAGRVRKPLEEWVHLEHDVYPAYITWEQYLANQERIQQNGLQFAEKKARAQGVAREGAGLLQGMVRCGRCGHYMRVVFKATPRYVCGGLARTTDAPACMSVRAPALDDVVVEAFFNAIQPAQIDALEAVLAAQREEHERLARHWQEQLKRAEYEAHLAQRQYDAVDPENRLVAAELERRWEAKLCQYQQLQEDYRHFELMPRPTAVPEHLREQFRDISAHLPEVWPTLSNAQRKELLRSMISYVSVNRTVPDYIEARIVWVSGHYSDHTTLTPIFAEQNVSRRADMVQRIHDLWQQGASDEETAAHLTAEGFHSARSSVVTATHVMKIRLARQWYMPLEQLRRGAQIEGYLTVRQLAQRLEVNHATVYRYIYREVIPPAYIEHDSASGVYLIREDAQLLTQLRQRVAAKKHHKGVLKTATSSD
;
A
#
# COMPACT_ATOMS: atom_id res chain seq x y z
N MET A 1 -14.21 -87.30 15.88
CA MET A 1 -14.59 -85.87 15.93
C MET A 1 -13.33 -85.08 16.21
N SER A 2 -12.69 -84.62 15.14
CA SER A 2 -11.39 -83.95 15.19
C SER A 2 -11.60 -82.45 15.34
N ALA A 3 -11.09 -81.88 16.43
CA ALA A 3 -11.06 -80.44 16.64
C ALA A 3 -10.03 -79.79 15.69
N PRO A 4 -10.33 -78.61 15.12
CA PRO A 4 -9.48 -77.98 14.12
C PRO A 4 -8.26 -77.31 14.76
N GLY A 5 -7.10 -77.57 14.17
CA GLY A 5 -5.83 -76.93 14.55
C GLY A 5 -5.82 -75.45 14.22
N THR A 6 -5.55 -74.63 15.22
CA THR A 6 -5.28 -73.21 15.12
C THR A 6 -3.95 -72.99 14.38
N LEU A 7 -4.01 -72.33 13.22
CA LEU A 7 -2.86 -71.80 12.51
C LEU A 7 -2.18 -70.73 13.38
N SER A 8 -1.08 -71.09 14.01
CA SER A 8 -0.18 -70.16 14.69
C SER A 8 0.49 -69.27 13.64
N THR A 9 0.02 -68.03 13.49
CA THR A 9 0.74 -66.97 12.77
C THR A 9 2.04 -66.68 13.53
N SER A 10 3.17 -67.13 12.98
CA SER A 10 4.50 -66.83 13.51
C SER A 10 4.72 -65.31 13.52
N ARG A 11 4.63 -64.69 14.71
CA ARG A 11 4.96 -63.28 14.90
C ARG A 11 6.44 -63.09 14.58
N ILE A 12 6.75 -62.18 13.66
CA ILE A 12 8.13 -61.81 13.34
C ILE A 12 8.72 -61.14 14.59
N SER A 13 9.54 -61.87 15.34
CA SER A 13 10.20 -61.34 16.53
C SER A 13 11.37 -60.46 16.11
N ASN A 14 11.18 -59.14 16.17
CA ASN A 14 12.28 -58.19 16.01
C ASN A 14 12.85 -57.85 17.41
N PRO A 15 14.15 -58.03 17.67
CA PRO A 15 14.74 -57.83 19.00
C PRO A 15 14.63 -56.38 19.51
N LYS A 16 14.38 -55.41 18.63
CA LYS A 16 14.19 -53.99 18.99
C LYS A 16 12.74 -53.67 19.40
N LEU A 17 11.80 -54.54 19.04
CA LEU A 17 10.37 -54.35 19.30
C LEU A 17 9.98 -54.97 20.63
N THR A 18 9.31 -54.19 21.49
CA THR A 18 8.89 -54.63 22.83
C THR A 18 7.38 -54.46 23.01
N LEU A 19 6.80 -55.18 23.99
CA LEU A 19 5.38 -55.04 24.32
C LEU A 19 5.00 -53.59 24.70
N ALA A 20 5.92 -52.83 25.31
CA ALA A 20 5.71 -51.42 25.63
C ALA A 20 5.56 -50.52 24.38
N HIS A 21 6.13 -50.92 23.23
CA HIS A 21 5.89 -50.24 21.95
C HIS A 21 4.51 -50.60 21.40
N GLN A 22 4.10 -51.87 21.47
CA GLN A 22 2.81 -52.36 20.96
C GLN A 22 1.60 -51.89 21.78
N GLN A 23 1.82 -51.49 23.04
CA GLN A 23 0.78 -50.87 23.87
C GLN A 23 0.46 -49.42 23.46
N ARG A 24 1.37 -48.77 22.74
CA ARG A 24 1.26 -47.39 22.23
C ARG A 24 0.84 -47.39 20.76
N TRP A 25 0.44 -46.22 20.24
CA TRP A 25 -0.07 -46.08 18.88
C TRP A 25 1.01 -46.35 17.81
N ALA A 26 0.64 -47.02 16.72
CA ALA A 26 1.43 -47.11 15.51
C ALA A 26 0.93 -46.07 14.49
N TYR A 27 1.80 -45.16 14.08
CA TYR A 27 1.47 -44.14 13.09
C TYR A 27 2.04 -44.48 11.73
N ILE A 28 1.25 -44.33 10.68
CA ILE A 28 1.67 -44.49 9.28
C ILE A 28 1.55 -43.15 8.61
N TYR A 29 2.69 -42.57 8.24
CA TYR A 29 2.73 -41.28 7.58
C TYR A 29 2.81 -41.46 6.06
N VAL A 30 1.71 -41.13 5.38
CA VAL A 30 1.59 -41.27 3.92
C VAL A 30 1.85 -39.93 3.27
N ARG A 31 2.77 -39.90 2.29
CA ARG A 31 3.20 -38.68 1.62
C ARG A 31 3.25 -38.85 0.10
N GLN A 32 2.72 -37.85 -0.61
CA GLN A 32 3.01 -37.60 -2.02
C GLN A 32 3.16 -36.11 -2.30
N SER A 33 4.13 -35.75 -3.14
CA SER A 33 4.67 -34.39 -3.24
C SER A 33 3.82 -33.43 -4.09
N THR A 34 2.84 -33.89 -4.86
CA THR A 34 1.96 -33.02 -5.68
C THR A 34 0.60 -33.66 -5.94
N LEU A 35 -0.46 -32.86 -6.10
CA LEU A 35 -1.79 -33.32 -6.52
C LEU A 35 -1.76 -34.12 -7.84
N LYS A 36 -0.85 -33.78 -8.75
CA LYS A 36 -0.63 -34.53 -10.00
C LYS A 36 -0.12 -35.95 -9.74
N GLN A 37 0.78 -36.13 -8.77
CA GLN A 37 1.28 -37.45 -8.38
C GLN A 37 0.18 -38.27 -7.69
N VAL A 38 -0.67 -37.65 -6.86
CA VAL A 38 -1.81 -38.33 -6.23
C VAL A 38 -2.75 -38.91 -7.30
N ALA A 39 -2.99 -38.17 -8.39
CA ALA A 39 -3.83 -38.64 -9.49
C ALA A 39 -3.17 -39.72 -10.37
N GLN A 40 -1.83 -39.68 -10.57
CA GLN A 40 -1.13 -40.46 -11.60
C GLN A 40 -0.27 -41.62 -11.06
N ASN A 41 0.13 -41.58 -9.78
CA ASN A 41 1.03 -42.56 -9.15
C ASN A 41 0.28 -43.36 -8.07
N GLN A 42 -0.81 -44.01 -8.48
CA GLN A 42 -1.68 -44.78 -7.59
C GLN A 42 -0.96 -45.97 -6.93
N GLU A 43 -0.06 -46.64 -7.66
CA GLU A 43 0.74 -47.74 -7.11
C GLU A 43 1.59 -47.32 -5.90
N SER A 44 2.31 -46.19 -5.99
CA SER A 44 3.11 -45.66 -4.86
C SER A 44 2.25 -45.36 -3.64
N GLN A 45 1.01 -44.92 -3.85
CA GLN A 45 0.06 -44.69 -2.76
C GLN A 45 -0.39 -46.02 -2.14
N VAL A 46 -0.72 -47.02 -2.95
CA VAL A 46 -1.06 -48.38 -2.51
C VAL A 46 0.07 -49.00 -1.68
N TYR A 47 1.33 -48.83 -2.09
CA TYR A 47 2.49 -49.32 -1.32
C TYR A 47 2.63 -48.64 0.05
N GLN A 48 2.34 -47.35 0.15
CA GLN A 48 2.40 -46.62 1.43
C GLN A 48 1.27 -47.06 2.37
N TYR A 49 0.06 -47.26 1.86
CA TYR A 49 -1.04 -47.81 2.66
C TYR A 49 -0.79 -49.26 3.10
N ARG A 50 0.01 -50.03 2.35
CA ARG A 50 0.43 -51.39 2.73
C ARG A 50 1.26 -51.44 4.01
N LEU A 51 1.84 -50.32 4.47
CA LEU A 51 2.50 -50.24 5.78
C LEU A 51 1.54 -50.53 6.95
N LYS A 52 0.21 -50.39 6.75
CA LYS A 52 -0.81 -50.84 7.70
C LYS A 52 -0.74 -52.34 7.93
N GLN A 53 -0.58 -53.11 6.87
CA GLN A 53 -0.46 -54.56 6.96
C GLN A 53 0.81 -54.97 7.73
N ARG A 54 1.91 -54.27 7.49
CA ARG A 54 3.17 -54.48 8.23
C ARG A 54 3.02 -54.19 9.72
N ALA A 55 2.29 -53.15 10.10
CA ALA A 55 2.02 -52.86 11.52
C ALA A 55 1.19 -53.99 12.19
N LEU A 56 0.19 -54.54 11.48
CA LEU A 56 -0.59 -55.70 11.95
C LEU A 56 0.30 -56.94 12.13
N GLU A 57 1.16 -57.24 11.14
CA GLU A 57 2.11 -58.36 11.19
C GLU A 57 3.12 -58.24 12.34
N LEU A 58 3.50 -57.02 12.69
CA LEU A 58 4.37 -56.70 13.82
C LEU A 58 3.65 -56.71 15.18
N GLY A 59 2.34 -56.98 15.21
CA GLY A 59 1.58 -57.25 16.43
C GLY A 59 0.79 -56.07 17.00
N TRP A 60 0.62 -54.98 16.26
CA TRP A 60 -0.32 -53.92 16.66
C TRP A 60 -1.77 -54.33 16.35
N PRO A 61 -2.73 -54.10 17.26
CA PRO A 61 -4.14 -54.26 16.96
C PRO A 61 -4.60 -53.16 15.99
N GLU A 62 -5.57 -53.47 15.13
CA GLU A 62 -6.06 -52.53 14.10
C GLU A 62 -6.54 -51.19 14.70
N GLU A 63 -7.17 -51.25 15.87
CA GLU A 63 -7.67 -50.08 16.61
C GLU A 63 -6.57 -49.10 17.06
N ARG A 64 -5.30 -49.55 17.12
CA ARG A 64 -4.14 -48.73 17.52
C ARG A 64 -3.24 -48.34 16.36
N ILE A 65 -3.71 -48.49 15.12
CA ILE A 65 -2.99 -48.07 13.93
C ILE A 65 -3.67 -46.83 13.36
N ARG A 66 -2.94 -45.72 13.28
CA ARG A 66 -3.43 -44.45 12.73
C ARG A 66 -2.68 -44.08 11.45
N VAL A 67 -3.43 -43.85 10.37
CA VAL A 67 -2.87 -43.38 9.10
C VAL A 67 -3.04 -41.87 9.00
N ILE A 68 -1.97 -41.17 8.65
CA ILE A 68 -1.97 -39.72 8.39
C ILE A 68 -1.78 -39.52 6.88
N ASP A 69 -2.85 -39.09 6.21
CA ASP A 69 -2.91 -38.82 4.77
C ASP A 69 -3.40 -37.39 4.45
N CYS A 70 -3.70 -36.58 5.47
CA CYS A 70 -4.16 -35.20 5.31
C CYS A 70 -3.11 -34.23 4.72
N ASP A 71 -1.85 -34.66 4.62
CA ASP A 71 -0.77 -33.91 3.98
C ASP A 71 -0.55 -34.32 2.50
N LEU A 72 -1.46 -35.10 1.89
CA LEU A 72 -1.37 -35.51 0.48
C LEU A 72 -1.55 -34.33 -0.48
N GLY A 73 -0.69 -34.25 -1.50
CA GLY A 73 -0.82 -33.27 -2.58
C GLY A 73 -0.22 -31.90 -2.27
N THR A 74 0.28 -31.68 -1.06
CA THR A 74 0.95 -30.44 -0.65
C THR A 74 2.36 -30.38 -1.23
N SER A 75 2.59 -29.43 -2.15
CA SER A 75 3.92 -29.26 -2.75
C SER A 75 4.91 -28.62 -1.80
N GLY A 76 6.17 -29.03 -1.91
CA GLY A 76 7.30 -28.51 -1.13
C GLY A 76 7.64 -27.02 -1.36
N SER A 77 6.71 -26.23 -1.90
CA SER A 77 6.81 -24.79 -2.13
C SER A 77 5.76 -23.97 -1.36
N GLU A 78 4.74 -24.58 -0.76
CA GLU A 78 3.73 -23.82 -0.01
C GLU A 78 4.09 -23.79 1.48
N THR A 79 3.90 -22.63 2.10
CA THR A 79 4.15 -22.32 3.53
C THR A 79 2.97 -22.74 4.42
N THR A 80 2.01 -23.49 3.86
CA THR A 80 0.86 -24.05 4.58
C THR A 80 1.35 -25.10 5.59
N ALA A 81 0.95 -24.90 6.86
CA ALA A 81 1.31 -25.77 7.97
C ALA A 81 0.91 -27.23 7.65
N ARG A 82 1.87 -28.15 7.69
CA ARG A 82 1.65 -29.60 7.55
C ARG A 82 0.97 -30.11 8.82
N VAL A 83 -0.34 -29.94 8.88
CA VAL A 83 -1.14 -30.27 10.07
C VAL A 83 -0.96 -31.75 10.44
N GLY A 84 -0.84 -32.64 9.45
CA GLY A 84 -0.61 -34.07 9.69
C GLY A 84 0.73 -34.35 10.36
N PHE A 85 1.82 -33.81 9.81
CA PHE A 85 3.16 -33.95 10.38
C PHE A 85 3.28 -33.29 11.76
N GLN A 86 2.69 -32.10 11.96
CA GLN A 86 2.68 -31.43 13.26
C GLN A 86 1.92 -32.24 14.32
N SER A 87 0.78 -32.82 13.93
CA SER A 87 0.03 -33.74 14.81
C SER A 87 0.85 -34.98 15.16
N LEU A 88 1.58 -35.56 14.20
CA LEU A 88 2.47 -36.69 14.45
C LEU A 88 3.56 -36.34 15.46
N VAL A 89 4.25 -35.23 15.24
CA VAL A 89 5.33 -34.75 16.13
C VAL A 89 4.78 -34.51 17.55
N ALA A 90 3.60 -33.91 17.69
CA ALA A 90 2.97 -33.68 18.98
C ALA A 90 2.66 -35.00 19.72
N GLU A 91 2.11 -36.00 19.03
CA GLU A 91 1.79 -37.31 19.63
C GLU A 91 3.05 -38.08 20.05
N VAL A 92 4.14 -37.95 19.28
CA VAL A 92 5.46 -38.49 19.67
C VAL A 92 5.97 -37.77 20.92
N SER A 93 5.87 -36.44 20.99
CA SER A 93 6.26 -35.64 22.16
C SER A 93 5.43 -35.92 23.41
N LEU A 94 4.20 -36.43 23.26
CA LEU A 94 3.35 -36.86 24.37
C LEU A 94 3.64 -38.31 24.80
N GLY A 95 4.54 -39.01 24.12
CA GLY A 95 4.89 -40.40 24.41
C GLY A 95 3.80 -41.41 24.03
N HIS A 96 2.78 -41.00 23.28
CA HIS A 96 1.66 -41.86 22.88
C HIS A 96 2.02 -42.83 21.76
N VAL A 97 3.13 -42.60 21.06
CA VAL A 97 3.51 -43.33 19.86
C VAL A 97 4.56 -44.39 20.19
N GLY A 98 4.33 -45.63 19.74
CA GLY A 98 5.26 -46.74 19.87
C GLY A 98 6.15 -46.91 18.64
N ILE A 99 5.62 -46.59 17.46
CA ILE A 99 6.35 -46.67 16.19
C ILE A 99 5.78 -45.70 15.14
N VAL A 100 6.66 -45.14 14.32
CA VAL A 100 6.30 -44.35 13.14
C VAL A 100 6.77 -45.07 11.88
N PHE A 101 5.84 -45.38 10.99
CA PHE A 101 6.11 -45.95 9.67
C PHE A 101 6.15 -44.85 8.61
N GLY A 102 7.20 -44.87 7.79
CA GLY A 102 7.33 -44.06 6.58
C GLY A 102 7.93 -44.89 5.45
N TYR A 103 7.48 -44.69 4.22
CA TYR A 103 7.97 -45.49 3.08
C TYR A 103 9.47 -45.32 2.80
N GLU A 104 9.95 -44.09 2.88
CA GLU A 104 11.37 -43.76 2.98
C GLU A 104 11.49 -42.80 4.17
N VAL A 105 12.21 -43.21 5.22
CA VAL A 105 12.25 -42.46 6.49
C VAL A 105 12.74 -41.02 6.29
N SER A 106 13.68 -40.81 5.36
CA SER A 106 14.19 -39.48 4.98
C SER A 106 13.14 -38.54 4.37
N ARG A 107 11.99 -39.07 3.92
CA ARG A 107 10.87 -38.31 3.33
C ARG A 107 9.75 -38.02 4.33
N LEU A 108 9.89 -38.36 5.62
CA LEU A 108 8.93 -37.95 6.64
C LEU A 108 8.95 -36.40 6.78
N ALA A 109 10.15 -35.84 6.91
CA ALA A 109 10.40 -34.42 7.04
C ALA A 109 10.71 -33.72 5.69
N ARG A 110 10.63 -32.38 5.68
CA ARG A 110 10.83 -31.56 4.47
C ARG A 110 12.23 -30.97 4.37
N ASN A 111 12.87 -30.75 5.52
CA ASN A 111 14.25 -30.31 5.67
C ASN A 111 14.93 -31.22 6.71
N ASN A 112 16.25 -31.16 6.78
CA ASN A 112 16.98 -31.95 7.76
C ASN A 112 16.68 -31.52 9.19
N TYR A 113 16.31 -30.25 9.42
CA TYR A 113 15.96 -29.74 10.75
C TYR A 113 14.74 -30.48 11.35
N ASP A 114 13.61 -30.50 10.65
CA ASP A 114 12.39 -31.21 11.07
C ASP A 114 12.65 -32.72 11.19
N TRP A 115 13.57 -33.26 10.37
CA TRP A 115 13.97 -34.65 10.41
C TRP A 115 14.71 -34.99 11.71
N TYR A 116 15.77 -34.24 12.02
CA TYR A 116 16.55 -34.43 13.25
C TYR A 116 15.72 -34.14 14.50
N HIS A 117 14.83 -33.13 14.45
CA HIS A 117 13.89 -32.87 15.54
C HIS A 117 12.98 -34.08 15.83
N LEU A 118 12.43 -34.73 14.80
CA LEU A 118 11.65 -35.96 14.98
C LEU A 118 12.51 -37.11 15.54
N LEU A 119 13.75 -37.25 15.10
CA LEU A 119 14.69 -38.25 15.64
C LEU A 119 14.98 -38.04 17.13
N ASP A 120 15.14 -36.78 17.55
CA ASP A 120 15.42 -36.43 18.95
C ASP A 120 14.22 -36.72 19.85
N LEU A 121 13.02 -36.34 19.42
CA LEU A 121 11.79 -36.65 20.13
C LEU A 121 11.55 -38.17 20.18
N ALA A 122 11.77 -38.87 19.08
CA ALA A 122 11.62 -40.31 19.05
C ALA A 122 12.62 -41.02 19.99
N ALA A 123 13.86 -40.54 20.09
CA ALA A 123 14.84 -41.03 21.05
C ALA A 123 14.40 -40.77 22.50
N MET A 124 13.91 -39.56 22.79
CA MET A 124 13.47 -39.13 24.13
C MET A 124 12.26 -39.94 24.63
N PHE A 125 11.29 -40.18 23.76
CA PHE A 125 10.03 -40.86 24.11
C PHE A 125 10.01 -42.35 23.75
N ASN A 126 11.17 -42.95 23.48
CA ASN A 126 11.30 -44.36 23.14
C ASN A 126 10.32 -44.78 22.01
N THR A 127 10.30 -44.02 20.92
CA THR A 127 9.49 -44.27 19.74
C THR A 127 10.37 -44.86 18.64
N LEU A 128 9.95 -46.00 18.09
CA LEU A 128 10.67 -46.64 16.98
C LEU A 128 10.33 -45.97 15.65
N ILE A 129 11.24 -46.06 14.69
CA ILE A 129 11.01 -45.60 13.32
C ILE A 129 11.21 -46.76 12.36
N ALA A 130 10.30 -46.94 11.41
CA ALA A 130 10.37 -48.03 10.45
C ALA A 130 10.14 -47.54 9.02
N ASP A 131 10.90 -48.13 8.10
CA ASP A 131 10.63 -48.10 6.67
C ASP A 131 10.49 -49.52 6.10
N ASN A 132 10.53 -49.62 4.78
CA ASN A 132 10.55 -50.90 4.09
C ASN A 132 11.77 -51.75 4.45
N ASP A 133 12.92 -51.16 4.74
CA ASP A 133 14.18 -51.88 4.95
C ASP A 133 14.30 -52.42 6.38
N GLY A 134 13.74 -51.71 7.38
CA GLY A 134 13.94 -52.12 8.76
C GLY A 134 13.18 -51.32 9.81
N ILE A 135 13.41 -51.72 11.07
CA ILE A 135 12.99 -51.00 12.27
C ILE A 135 14.25 -50.47 12.94
N TYR A 136 14.20 -49.18 13.28
CA TYR A 136 15.30 -48.40 13.83
C TYR A 136 14.89 -47.84 15.19
N ASP A 137 15.80 -47.94 16.15
CA ASP A 137 15.70 -47.28 17.44
C ASP A 137 16.64 -46.07 17.46
N PRO A 138 16.11 -44.83 17.45
CA PRO A 138 16.94 -43.62 17.44
C PRO A 138 17.87 -43.46 18.65
N ARG A 139 17.72 -44.28 19.71
CA ARG A 139 18.63 -44.31 20.87
C ARG A 139 19.88 -45.16 20.60
N LEU A 140 19.82 -46.10 19.67
CA LEU A 140 20.96 -46.92 19.29
C LEU A 140 21.85 -46.14 18.32
N TYR A 141 23.14 -46.05 18.63
CA TYR A 141 24.11 -45.30 17.83
C TYR A 141 24.10 -45.68 16.35
N ASN A 142 24.17 -46.98 16.04
CA ASN A 142 24.20 -47.48 14.65
C ASN A 142 22.93 -47.12 13.86
N ASP A 143 21.76 -47.25 14.49
CA ASP A 143 20.49 -46.93 13.87
C ASP A 143 20.35 -45.42 13.64
N ARG A 144 20.75 -44.61 14.63
CA ARG A 144 20.72 -43.15 14.53
C ARG A 144 21.67 -42.63 13.45
N LEU A 145 22.88 -43.20 13.34
CA LEU A 145 23.83 -42.87 12.27
C LEU A 145 23.25 -43.22 10.89
N LEU A 146 22.68 -44.41 10.75
CA LEU A 146 22.07 -44.86 9.49
C LEU A 146 20.89 -43.97 9.10
N LEU A 147 20.04 -43.59 10.06
CA LEU A 147 18.93 -42.66 9.86
C LEU A 147 19.39 -41.26 9.46
N GLY A 148 20.50 -40.77 10.03
CA GLY A 148 21.15 -39.52 9.65
C GLY A 148 21.70 -39.57 8.22
N LEU A 149 22.43 -40.64 7.87
CA LEU A 149 22.97 -40.87 6.52
C LEU A 149 21.86 -41.00 5.47
N LYS A 150 20.77 -41.70 5.78
CA LYS A 150 19.59 -41.78 4.90
C LYS A 150 18.98 -40.39 4.65
N GLY A 151 18.97 -39.52 5.67
CA GLY A 151 18.53 -38.13 5.56
C GLY A 151 19.41 -37.30 4.61
N THR A 152 20.72 -37.28 4.85
CA THR A 152 21.67 -36.51 4.03
C THR A 152 21.76 -37.03 2.59
N MET A 153 21.70 -38.35 2.40
CA MET A 153 21.68 -38.97 1.07
C MET A 153 20.45 -38.55 0.28
N SER A 154 19.26 -38.48 0.91
CA SER A 154 18.05 -38.01 0.24
C SER A 154 18.15 -36.54 -0.20
N GLU A 155 18.81 -35.68 0.57
CA GLU A 155 19.05 -34.29 0.18
C GLU A 155 20.04 -34.20 -0.99
N ALA A 156 21.13 -34.99 -0.94
CA ALA A 156 22.10 -35.08 -2.01
C ALA A 156 21.48 -35.61 -3.31
N GLU A 157 20.62 -36.63 -3.23
CA GLU A 157 19.86 -37.13 -4.37
C GLU A 157 18.94 -36.06 -4.97
N LEU A 158 18.22 -35.31 -4.13
CA LEU A 158 17.39 -34.19 -4.59
C LEU A 158 18.24 -33.10 -5.26
N HIS A 159 19.42 -32.80 -4.73
CA HIS A 159 20.36 -31.86 -5.34
C HIS A 159 20.82 -32.36 -6.71
N TRP A 160 21.27 -33.61 -6.82
CA TRP A 160 21.69 -34.19 -8.10
C TRP A 160 20.55 -34.33 -9.09
N LEU A 161 19.34 -34.69 -8.65
CA LEU A 161 18.16 -34.70 -9.52
C LEU A 161 17.86 -33.31 -10.06
N ARG A 162 17.90 -32.26 -9.23
CA ARG A 162 17.74 -30.87 -9.69
C ARG A 162 18.83 -30.49 -10.67
N GLN A 163 20.10 -30.78 -10.35
CA GLN A 163 21.23 -30.48 -11.20
C GLN A 163 21.10 -31.18 -12.57
N ARG A 164 20.73 -32.47 -12.59
CA ARG A 164 20.51 -33.26 -13.82
C ARG A 164 19.31 -32.74 -14.61
N LEU A 165 18.21 -32.40 -13.94
CA LEU A 165 17.02 -31.82 -14.60
C LEU A 165 17.34 -30.44 -15.19
N ASP A 166 18.09 -29.60 -14.49
CA ASP A 166 18.49 -28.28 -14.97
C ASP A 166 19.49 -28.41 -16.12
N SER A 167 20.45 -29.32 -16.03
CA SER A 167 21.41 -29.63 -17.09
C SER A 167 20.71 -30.19 -18.33
N GLY A 168 19.78 -31.13 -18.13
CA GLY A 168 18.94 -31.70 -19.20
C GLY A 168 18.06 -30.65 -19.84
N ARG A 169 17.48 -29.74 -19.06
CA ARG A 169 16.71 -28.59 -19.55
C ARG A 169 17.57 -27.67 -20.39
N LEU A 170 18.77 -27.31 -19.92
CA LEU A 170 19.72 -26.49 -20.67
C LEU A 170 20.17 -27.17 -21.97
N ALA A 171 20.39 -28.49 -21.94
CA ALA A 171 20.72 -29.26 -23.13
C ALA A 171 19.56 -29.35 -24.14
N GLN A 172 18.30 -29.36 -23.67
CA GLN A 172 17.13 -29.24 -24.55
C GLN A 172 17.00 -27.84 -25.14
N VAL A 173 17.28 -26.80 -24.34
CA VAL A 173 17.27 -25.40 -24.80
C VAL A 173 18.30 -25.20 -25.90
N LYS A 174 19.55 -25.63 -25.68
CA LYS A 174 20.64 -25.51 -26.66
C LYS A 174 20.40 -26.29 -27.96
N ARG A 175 19.59 -27.35 -27.91
CA ARG A 175 19.21 -28.17 -29.09
C ARG A 175 17.89 -27.73 -29.74
N GLY A 176 17.26 -26.65 -29.28
CA GLY A 176 15.95 -26.19 -29.76
C GLY A 176 14.77 -27.11 -29.41
N ALA A 177 14.98 -28.19 -28.65
CA ALA A 177 13.95 -29.16 -28.28
C ALA A 177 13.10 -28.72 -27.07
N TYR A 178 13.53 -27.69 -26.34
CA TYR A 178 12.84 -27.23 -25.14
C TYR A 178 11.53 -26.50 -25.48
N ARG A 179 10.43 -26.95 -24.87
CA ARG A 179 9.10 -26.38 -25.11
C ARG A 179 8.68 -25.44 -23.97
N GLN A 180 8.78 -24.15 -24.24
CA GLN A 180 8.26 -23.10 -23.37
C GLN A 180 6.74 -22.93 -23.55
N LEU A 181 6.07 -22.49 -22.47
CA LEU A 181 4.71 -21.96 -22.53
C LEU A 181 4.64 -20.73 -23.44
N LEU A 182 3.78 -20.79 -24.44
CA LEU A 182 3.59 -19.72 -25.41
C LEU A 182 2.75 -18.58 -24.82
N PRO A 183 3.04 -17.31 -25.18
CA PRO A 183 2.15 -16.20 -24.83
C PRO A 183 0.84 -16.27 -25.62
N THR A 184 -0.17 -15.52 -25.17
CA THR A 184 -1.44 -15.38 -25.92
C THR A 184 -1.18 -14.89 -27.35
N GLY A 185 -1.92 -15.40 -28.32
CA GLY A 185 -1.69 -15.10 -29.75
C GLY A 185 -0.92 -16.17 -30.50
N TYR A 186 -0.46 -17.23 -29.80
CA TYR A 186 0.14 -18.40 -30.40
C TYR A 186 -0.52 -19.68 -29.91
N LEU A 187 -0.57 -20.68 -30.79
CA LEU A 187 -0.93 -22.04 -30.46
C LEU A 187 0.18 -23.00 -30.92
N ARG A 188 0.37 -24.06 -30.15
CA ARG A 188 1.22 -25.17 -30.54
C ARG A 188 0.33 -26.30 -31.06
N LEU A 189 0.56 -26.70 -32.30
CA LEU A 189 -0.14 -27.82 -32.93
C LEU A 189 0.39 -29.16 -32.37
N SER A 190 -0.29 -30.26 -32.68
CA SER A 190 0.06 -31.61 -32.20
C SER A 190 1.42 -32.09 -32.70
N ASP A 191 1.85 -31.63 -33.88
CA ASP A 191 3.17 -31.88 -34.47
C ASP A 191 4.30 -31.08 -33.77
N GLY A 192 3.95 -30.14 -32.88
CA GLY A 192 4.89 -29.30 -32.15
C GLY A 192 5.15 -27.93 -32.80
N THR A 193 4.64 -27.71 -34.02
CA THR A 193 4.77 -26.46 -34.77
C THR A 193 4.01 -25.34 -34.07
N VAL A 194 4.59 -24.14 -34.04
CA VAL A 194 3.95 -22.96 -33.45
C VAL A 194 3.35 -22.12 -34.56
N VAL A 195 2.05 -21.87 -34.45
CA VAL A 195 1.30 -21.02 -35.37
C VAL A 195 0.71 -19.83 -34.61
N LYS A 196 0.40 -18.75 -35.32
CA LYS A 196 -0.43 -17.67 -34.75
C LYS A 196 -1.80 -18.25 -34.39
N ASP A 197 -2.47 -17.66 -33.41
CA ASP A 197 -3.82 -18.06 -33.04
C ASP A 197 -4.73 -18.03 -34.29
N PRO A 198 -5.52 -19.09 -34.56
CA PRO A 198 -6.43 -19.12 -35.69
C PRO A 198 -7.56 -18.09 -35.55
N ASP A 199 -7.87 -17.64 -34.34
CA ASP A 199 -8.85 -16.58 -34.10
C ASP A 199 -8.36 -15.23 -34.62
N ASP A 200 -9.02 -14.73 -35.67
CA ASP A 200 -8.73 -13.44 -36.29
C ASP A 200 -8.80 -12.27 -35.30
N GLN A 201 -9.72 -12.32 -34.35
CA GLN A 201 -9.88 -11.26 -33.37
C GLN A 201 -8.68 -11.20 -32.41
N VAL A 202 -8.16 -12.36 -32.02
CA VAL A 202 -6.96 -12.44 -31.17
C VAL A 202 -5.75 -11.86 -31.90
N ARG A 203 -5.55 -12.25 -33.17
CA ARG A 203 -4.46 -11.72 -34.00
C ARG A 203 -4.58 -10.22 -34.17
N HIS A 204 -5.76 -9.75 -34.57
CA HIS A 204 -6.04 -8.35 -34.82
C HIS A 204 -5.77 -7.47 -33.58
N VAL A 205 -6.20 -7.88 -32.39
CA VAL A 205 -5.98 -7.09 -31.16
C VAL A 205 -4.50 -7.01 -30.79
N ILE A 206 -3.73 -8.08 -31.00
CA ILE A 206 -2.28 -8.09 -30.74
C ILE A 206 -1.56 -7.20 -31.74
N GLU A 207 -1.89 -7.30 -33.03
CA GLU A 207 -1.36 -6.44 -34.09
C GLU A 207 -1.70 -4.97 -33.85
N LEU A 208 -2.95 -4.68 -33.49
CA LEU A 208 -3.41 -3.34 -33.11
C LEU A 208 -2.60 -2.81 -31.93
N MET A 209 -2.32 -3.63 -30.91
CA MET A 209 -1.54 -3.20 -29.76
C MET A 209 -0.12 -2.77 -30.15
N PHE A 210 0.56 -3.54 -31.01
CA PHE A 210 1.89 -3.18 -31.51
C PHE A 210 1.86 -1.96 -32.44
N ALA A 211 0.87 -1.87 -33.33
CA ALA A 211 0.69 -0.71 -34.20
C ALA A 211 0.47 0.57 -33.38
N GLN A 212 -0.42 0.53 -32.38
CA GLN A 212 -0.67 1.66 -31.49
C GLN A 212 0.56 2.01 -30.65
N PHE A 213 1.37 1.02 -30.23
CA PHE A 213 2.62 1.31 -29.55
C PHE A 213 3.63 2.00 -30.47
N ALA A 214 3.73 1.57 -31.74
CA ALA A 214 4.59 2.19 -32.73
C ALA A 214 4.22 3.66 -32.98
N THR A 215 2.92 3.98 -33.01
CA THR A 215 2.40 5.36 -33.19
C THR A 215 2.50 6.21 -31.92
N LEU A 216 2.06 5.68 -30.77
CA LEU A 216 1.92 6.46 -29.53
C LEU A 216 3.21 6.54 -28.71
N GLY A 217 4.07 5.53 -28.86
CA GLY A 217 5.40 5.44 -28.25
C GLY A 217 5.40 5.32 -26.73
N SER A 218 4.29 4.94 -26.07
CA SER A 218 4.19 4.84 -24.60
C SER A 218 3.16 3.81 -24.16
N VAL A 219 3.54 2.94 -23.22
CA VAL A 219 2.68 1.88 -22.65
C VAL A 219 1.39 2.46 -22.09
N THR A 220 1.47 3.55 -21.32
CA THR A 220 0.31 4.20 -20.71
C THR A 220 -0.63 4.81 -21.76
N LYS A 221 -0.10 5.33 -22.86
CA LYS A 221 -0.93 5.85 -23.96
C LYS A 221 -1.66 4.73 -24.68
N VAL A 222 -0.99 3.60 -24.94
CA VAL A 222 -1.61 2.40 -25.55
C VAL A 222 -2.70 1.85 -24.64
N LEU A 223 -2.42 1.68 -23.34
CA LEU A 223 -3.42 1.25 -22.36
C LEU A 223 -4.67 2.13 -22.40
N ARG A 224 -4.48 3.45 -22.48
CA ARG A 224 -5.59 4.38 -22.56
C ARG A 224 -6.36 4.25 -23.86
N TYR A 225 -5.68 4.14 -24.99
CA TYR A 225 -6.33 3.92 -26.29
C TYR A 225 -7.24 2.68 -26.21
N LEU A 226 -6.70 1.56 -25.71
CA LEU A 226 -7.48 0.33 -25.52
C LEU A 226 -8.69 0.54 -24.61
N ARG A 227 -8.53 1.27 -23.49
CA ARG A 227 -9.62 1.54 -22.54
C ARG A 227 -10.68 2.48 -23.11
N GLN A 228 -10.28 3.53 -23.83
CA GLN A 228 -11.19 4.51 -24.44
C GLN A 228 -12.05 3.86 -25.51
N HIS A 229 -11.48 2.97 -26.31
CA HIS A 229 -12.19 2.22 -27.34
C HIS A 229 -12.80 0.90 -26.83
N GLN A 230 -12.80 0.67 -25.51
CA GLN A 230 -13.35 -0.53 -24.85
C GLN A 230 -12.81 -1.87 -25.40
N ILE A 231 -11.56 -1.86 -25.87
CA ILE A 231 -10.89 -3.02 -26.45
C ILE A 231 -10.41 -3.93 -25.33
N LEU A 232 -10.92 -5.16 -25.32
CA LEU A 232 -10.50 -6.20 -24.38
C LEU A 232 -9.23 -6.89 -24.90
N LEU A 233 -8.34 -7.28 -23.99
CA LEU A 233 -7.16 -8.06 -24.32
C LEU A 233 -7.46 -9.56 -24.18
N PRO A 234 -7.06 -10.37 -25.18
CA PRO A 234 -7.14 -11.81 -25.07
C PRO A 234 -6.12 -12.30 -24.04
N ARG A 235 -6.55 -13.21 -23.17
CA ARG A 235 -5.68 -13.87 -22.20
C ARG A 235 -5.99 -15.35 -22.13
N ARG A 236 -5.06 -16.18 -22.61
CA ARG A 236 -5.15 -17.63 -22.45
C ARG A 236 -4.62 -18.01 -21.07
N GLN A 237 -5.46 -18.59 -20.22
CA GLN A 237 -5.06 -19.00 -18.87
C GLN A 237 -4.18 -20.26 -18.95
N SER A 238 -3.07 -20.27 -18.24
CA SER A 238 -2.13 -21.41 -18.26
C SER A 238 -2.36 -22.40 -17.13
N ALA A 239 -3.09 -22.00 -16.08
CA ALA A 239 -3.37 -22.80 -14.89
C ALA A 239 -4.68 -22.35 -14.24
N GLY A 240 -5.16 -23.12 -13.27
CA GLY A 240 -6.39 -22.85 -12.51
C GLY A 240 -7.67 -23.40 -13.17
N PRO A 241 -8.85 -23.04 -12.65
CA PRO A 241 -10.14 -23.61 -13.08
C PRO A 241 -10.47 -23.40 -14.57
N HIS A 242 -9.86 -22.38 -15.19
CA HIS A 242 -10.04 -22.03 -16.60
C HIS A 242 -8.80 -22.34 -17.44
N ALA A 243 -7.96 -23.29 -17.03
CA ALA A 243 -6.74 -23.63 -17.76
C ALA A 243 -7.02 -23.91 -19.25
N HIS A 244 -6.16 -23.40 -20.12
CA HIS A 244 -6.23 -23.46 -21.59
C HIS A 244 -7.38 -22.70 -22.25
N GLN A 245 -8.30 -22.10 -21.48
CA GLN A 245 -9.38 -21.27 -22.01
C GLN A 245 -8.89 -19.86 -22.37
N LEU A 246 -9.44 -19.33 -23.47
CA LEU A 246 -9.25 -17.95 -23.90
C LEU A 246 -10.27 -17.06 -23.18
N LEU A 247 -9.79 -16.05 -22.46
CA LEU A 247 -10.64 -15.07 -21.78
C LEU A 247 -10.36 -13.67 -22.28
N TRP A 248 -11.42 -12.90 -22.52
CA TRP A 248 -11.35 -11.49 -22.84
C TRP A 248 -11.37 -10.67 -21.56
N LYS A 249 -10.27 -9.98 -21.26
CA LYS A 249 -10.11 -9.21 -20.02
C LYS A 249 -9.83 -7.75 -20.32
N VAL A 250 -10.27 -6.89 -19.44
CA VAL A 250 -10.02 -5.46 -19.61
C VAL A 250 -8.53 -5.15 -19.52
N ALA A 251 -8.00 -4.37 -20.46
CA ALA A 251 -6.57 -4.11 -20.59
C ALA A 251 -5.97 -3.56 -19.29
N SER A 252 -4.89 -4.15 -18.79
CA SER A 252 -4.15 -3.65 -17.63
C SER A 252 -2.75 -3.24 -18.04
N GLU A 253 -2.13 -2.33 -17.28
CA GLU A 253 -0.75 -1.90 -17.54
C GLU A 253 0.22 -3.09 -17.53
N ALA A 254 0.08 -3.99 -16.55
CA ALA A 254 0.88 -5.21 -16.47
C ALA A 254 0.71 -6.09 -17.71
N ALA A 255 -0.51 -6.27 -18.22
CA ALA A 255 -0.75 -7.08 -19.41
C ALA A 255 -0.12 -6.47 -20.67
N VAL A 256 -0.29 -5.17 -20.90
CA VAL A 256 0.32 -4.46 -22.04
C VAL A 256 1.85 -4.51 -21.94
N THR A 257 2.38 -4.30 -20.73
CA THR A 257 3.81 -4.39 -20.43
C THR A 257 4.34 -5.79 -20.73
N ASP A 258 3.68 -6.84 -20.26
CA ASP A 258 4.13 -8.23 -20.48
C ASP A 258 4.13 -8.60 -21.96
N ILE A 259 3.15 -8.13 -22.74
CA ILE A 259 3.10 -8.36 -24.19
C ILE A 259 4.27 -7.66 -24.89
N LEU A 260 4.45 -6.35 -24.66
CA LEU A 260 5.49 -5.55 -25.31
C LEU A 260 6.92 -6.01 -24.96
N HIS A 261 7.12 -6.59 -23.79
CA HIS A 261 8.44 -7.07 -23.35
C HIS A 261 8.72 -8.54 -23.73
N ASN A 262 7.80 -9.21 -24.43
CA ASN A 262 7.97 -10.61 -24.79
C ASN A 262 8.56 -10.78 -26.21
N PRO A 263 9.81 -11.27 -26.34
CA PRO A 263 10.47 -11.43 -27.64
C PRO A 263 9.82 -12.48 -28.54
N ALA A 264 8.95 -13.35 -28.00
CA ALA A 264 8.24 -14.33 -28.82
C ALA A 264 7.36 -13.68 -29.90
N TYR A 265 6.81 -12.49 -29.66
CA TYR A 265 6.06 -11.74 -30.68
C TYR A 265 6.94 -11.23 -31.82
N ALA A 266 8.26 -11.20 -31.62
CA ALA A 266 9.25 -10.87 -32.63
C ALA A 266 9.82 -12.12 -33.34
N GLY A 267 9.19 -13.27 -33.16
CA GLY A 267 9.64 -14.55 -33.69
C GLY A 267 10.76 -15.23 -32.90
N THR A 268 11.23 -14.62 -31.81
CA THR A 268 12.43 -15.05 -31.11
C THR A 268 12.12 -15.95 -29.91
N PHE A 269 12.77 -17.10 -29.83
CA PHE A 269 12.83 -17.92 -28.63
C PHE A 269 13.92 -17.39 -27.70
N ALA A 270 13.57 -17.19 -26.42
CA ALA A 270 14.48 -16.64 -25.43
C ALA A 270 14.33 -17.35 -24.08
N TYR A 271 15.42 -17.93 -23.59
CA TYR A 271 15.47 -18.64 -22.32
C TYR A 271 16.36 -17.92 -21.30
N GLY A 272 15.98 -17.96 -20.01
CA GLY A 272 16.75 -17.32 -18.94
C GLY A 272 16.50 -15.82 -18.74
N ARG A 273 15.43 -15.26 -19.33
CA ARG A 273 15.03 -13.84 -19.20
C ARG A 273 14.79 -13.36 -17.76
N ARG A 274 14.37 -14.28 -16.88
CA ARG A 274 14.16 -14.03 -15.46
C ARG A 274 14.89 -15.11 -14.67
N GLN A 275 15.80 -14.70 -13.79
CA GLN A 275 16.60 -15.60 -12.97
C GLN A 275 16.30 -15.35 -11.49
N ALA A 276 16.39 -16.40 -10.68
CA ALA A 276 16.18 -16.27 -9.24
C ALA A 276 17.44 -15.69 -8.60
N GLU A 277 17.30 -14.58 -7.89
CA GLU A 277 18.36 -13.91 -7.16
C GLU A 277 18.28 -14.31 -5.67
N PRO A 278 19.27 -15.04 -5.12
CA PRO A 278 19.21 -15.58 -3.76
C PRO A 278 18.98 -14.51 -2.68
N THR A 279 19.56 -13.32 -2.85
CA THR A 279 19.46 -12.18 -1.90
C THR A 279 18.08 -11.54 -1.85
N ARG A 280 17.20 -11.82 -2.82
CA ARG A 280 15.83 -11.28 -2.91
C ARG A 280 14.76 -12.34 -2.70
N ARG A 281 15.15 -13.56 -2.32
CA ARG A 281 14.20 -14.63 -1.99
C ARG A 281 13.64 -14.38 -0.60
N ASP A 282 12.32 -14.26 -0.54
CA ASP A 282 11.57 -14.30 0.70
C ASP A 282 11.27 -15.78 1.05
N PRO A 283 11.71 -16.30 2.21
CA PRO A 283 11.41 -17.66 2.65
C PRO A 283 9.91 -17.99 2.70
N GLY A 284 9.05 -16.98 2.94
CA GLY A 284 7.60 -17.12 2.96
C GLY A 284 6.94 -17.08 1.59
N ARG A 285 7.66 -16.66 0.54
CA ARG A 285 7.16 -16.53 -0.84
C ARG A 285 8.20 -17.05 -1.84
N PRO A 286 8.24 -18.36 -2.14
CA PRO A 286 9.26 -18.94 -3.01
C PRO A 286 9.23 -18.46 -4.48
N ALA A 287 8.18 -17.75 -4.90
CA ALA A 287 8.12 -17.07 -6.20
C ALA A 287 8.78 -15.67 -6.19
N ALA A 288 9.04 -15.09 -5.00
CA ALA A 288 9.75 -13.83 -4.83
C ALA A 288 11.24 -13.99 -5.14
N GLY A 289 11.86 -12.91 -5.62
CA GLY A 289 13.29 -12.89 -5.96
C GLY A 289 13.64 -13.26 -7.40
N ARG A 290 12.66 -13.44 -8.31
CA ARG A 290 12.95 -13.53 -9.75
C ARG A 290 13.15 -12.14 -10.34
N VAL A 291 14.35 -11.87 -10.82
CA VAL A 291 14.70 -10.58 -11.43
C VAL A 291 14.89 -10.76 -12.93
N ARG A 292 14.42 -9.76 -13.69
CA ARG A 292 14.61 -9.73 -15.14
C ARG A 292 16.06 -9.37 -15.43
N LYS A 293 16.71 -10.17 -16.28
CA LYS A 293 18.10 -9.97 -16.67
C LYS A 293 18.20 -9.14 -17.96
N PRO A 294 19.28 -8.35 -18.12
CA PRO A 294 19.57 -7.65 -19.37
C PRO A 294 19.81 -8.66 -20.50
N LEU A 295 19.72 -8.22 -21.75
CA LEU A 295 19.68 -9.12 -22.92
C LEU A 295 20.95 -9.97 -23.05
N GLU A 296 22.09 -9.41 -22.65
CA GLU A 296 23.42 -10.03 -22.68
C GLU A 296 23.56 -11.19 -21.69
N GLU A 297 22.74 -11.19 -20.63
CA GLU A 297 22.71 -12.24 -19.60
C GLU A 297 21.66 -13.33 -19.89
N TRP A 298 21.00 -13.30 -21.05
CA TRP A 298 20.05 -14.35 -21.43
C TRP A 298 20.81 -15.62 -21.79
N VAL A 299 20.33 -16.76 -21.27
CA VAL A 299 21.03 -18.04 -21.37
C VAL A 299 21.02 -18.58 -22.80
N HIS A 300 19.95 -18.30 -23.55
CA HIS A 300 19.84 -18.70 -24.95
C HIS A 300 18.85 -17.79 -25.68
N LEU A 301 19.21 -17.43 -26.91
CA LEU A 301 18.44 -16.56 -27.81
C LEU A 301 18.53 -17.18 -29.21
N GLU A 302 17.38 -17.48 -29.80
CA GLU A 302 17.28 -18.04 -31.16
C GLU A 302 16.18 -17.29 -31.92
N HIS A 303 16.53 -16.75 -33.09
CA HIS A 303 15.63 -15.98 -33.93
C HIS A 303 14.83 -16.88 -34.86
N ASP A 304 13.70 -16.36 -35.37
CA ASP A 304 12.86 -17.02 -36.39
C ASP A 304 12.29 -18.41 -35.99
N VAL A 305 12.11 -18.64 -34.69
CA VAL A 305 11.51 -19.87 -34.14
C VAL A 305 9.97 -19.80 -34.17
N TYR A 306 9.40 -18.60 -34.04
CA TYR A 306 7.95 -18.40 -34.01
C TYR A 306 7.49 -17.47 -35.15
N PRO A 307 6.24 -17.61 -35.65
CA PRO A 307 5.69 -16.66 -36.61
C PRO A 307 5.62 -15.25 -36.01
N ALA A 308 6.34 -14.29 -36.57
CA ALA A 308 6.45 -12.97 -35.95
C ALA A 308 5.19 -12.10 -36.14
N TYR A 309 4.81 -11.33 -35.11
CA TYR A 309 3.86 -10.21 -35.21
C TYR A 309 4.56 -8.89 -35.53
N ILE A 310 5.80 -8.74 -35.06
CA ILE A 310 6.68 -7.59 -35.30
C ILE A 310 8.07 -8.08 -35.69
N THR A 311 8.89 -7.28 -36.36
CA THR A 311 10.27 -7.68 -36.65
C THR A 311 11.14 -7.61 -35.39
N TRP A 312 12.32 -8.25 -35.42
CA TRP A 312 13.28 -8.16 -34.32
C TRP A 312 13.78 -6.72 -34.11
N GLU A 313 14.00 -5.94 -35.18
CA GLU A 313 14.40 -4.54 -35.04
C GLU A 313 13.29 -3.71 -34.40
N GLN A 314 12.03 -3.95 -34.76
CA GLN A 314 10.88 -3.30 -34.13
C GLN A 314 10.80 -3.63 -32.64
N TYR A 315 11.08 -4.87 -32.25
CA TYR A 315 11.12 -5.26 -30.84
C TYR A 315 12.21 -4.52 -30.07
N LEU A 316 13.44 -4.46 -30.60
CA LEU A 316 14.55 -3.74 -29.97
C LEU A 316 14.24 -2.24 -29.84
N ALA A 317 13.75 -1.62 -30.92
CA ALA A 317 13.32 -0.22 -30.90
C ALA A 317 12.20 0.02 -29.87
N ASN A 318 11.28 -0.94 -29.71
CA ASN A 318 10.24 -0.85 -28.70
C ASN A 318 10.81 -0.97 -27.28
N GLN A 319 11.75 -1.90 -27.02
CA GLN A 319 12.40 -2.01 -25.71
C GLN A 319 13.18 -0.73 -25.36
N GLU A 320 13.91 -0.18 -26.33
CA GLU A 320 14.65 1.07 -26.16
C GLU A 320 13.69 2.24 -25.86
N ARG A 321 12.59 2.38 -26.61
CA ARG A 321 11.56 3.39 -26.32
C ARG A 321 10.96 3.24 -24.93
N ILE A 322 10.70 2.00 -24.47
CA ILE A 322 10.19 1.75 -23.11
C ILE A 322 11.23 2.17 -22.07
N GLN A 323 12.50 1.81 -22.28
CA GLN A 323 13.60 2.20 -21.40
C GLN A 323 13.77 3.72 -21.38
N GLN A 324 13.83 4.38 -22.54
CA GLN A 324 13.90 5.83 -22.68
C GLN A 324 12.69 6.52 -22.05
N ASN A 325 11.48 5.97 -22.14
CA ASN A 325 10.32 6.51 -21.43
C ASN A 325 10.46 6.39 -19.91
N GLY A 326 11.02 5.28 -19.42
CA GLY A 326 11.32 5.07 -18.01
C GLY A 326 12.40 6.04 -17.50
N LEU A 327 13.49 6.20 -18.26
CA LEU A 327 14.55 7.17 -18.00
C LEU A 327 14.02 8.59 -18.09
N GLN A 328 13.26 8.95 -19.13
CA GLN A 328 12.59 10.24 -19.23
C GLN A 328 11.56 10.44 -18.13
N PHE A 329 10.94 9.40 -17.55
CA PHE A 329 10.06 9.54 -16.40
C PHE A 329 10.87 9.81 -15.12
N ALA A 330 12.00 9.13 -14.93
CA ALA A 330 12.93 9.39 -13.84
C ALA A 330 13.61 10.77 -13.98
N GLU A 331 14.01 11.15 -15.18
CA GLU A 331 14.52 12.47 -15.54
C GLU A 331 13.43 13.52 -15.55
N LYS A 332 12.17 13.23 -15.90
CA LYS A 332 11.03 14.15 -15.72
C LYS A 332 10.65 14.24 -14.26
N LYS A 333 10.93 13.25 -13.42
CA LYS A 333 10.84 13.37 -11.96
C LYS A 333 11.95 14.30 -11.45
N ALA A 334 13.19 14.12 -11.92
CA ALA A 334 14.32 15.00 -11.63
C ALA A 334 14.19 16.43 -12.24
N ARG A 335 13.58 16.56 -13.43
CA ARG A 335 13.28 17.83 -14.14
C ARG A 335 11.97 18.47 -13.70
N ALA A 336 10.99 17.69 -13.25
CA ALA A 336 9.80 18.22 -12.60
C ALA A 336 10.23 18.95 -11.34
N GLN A 337 11.10 18.34 -10.53
CA GLN A 337 11.88 19.04 -9.51
C GLN A 337 12.64 20.21 -10.18
N GLY A 338 13.49 19.98 -11.18
CA GLY A 338 14.15 21.05 -11.96
C GLY A 338 15.07 21.93 -11.11
N VAL A 339 15.73 22.93 -11.71
CA VAL A 339 16.50 23.94 -10.95
C VAL A 339 15.54 24.73 -10.06
N ALA A 340 15.88 24.94 -8.79
CA ALA A 340 15.12 25.82 -7.90
C ALA A 340 15.20 27.26 -8.44
N ARG A 341 14.14 27.70 -9.13
CA ARG A 341 14.03 29.06 -9.69
C ARG A 341 13.21 29.95 -8.76
N GLU A 342 13.32 31.26 -8.90
CA GLU A 342 12.68 32.27 -8.02
C GLU A 342 11.14 32.36 -8.07
N GLY A 343 10.45 31.50 -8.83
CA GLY A 343 8.99 31.54 -8.93
C GLY A 343 8.26 31.29 -7.61
N ALA A 344 7.17 32.01 -7.33
CA ALA A 344 6.44 32.01 -6.06
C ALA A 344 5.70 30.70 -5.66
N GLY A 345 5.82 29.61 -6.41
CA GLY A 345 5.27 28.30 -6.01
C GLY A 345 6.38 27.43 -5.42
N LEU A 346 6.40 27.26 -4.10
CA LEU A 346 7.49 26.61 -3.36
C LEU A 346 7.56 25.10 -3.62
N LEU A 347 6.43 24.46 -3.90
CA LEU A 347 6.35 23.02 -4.14
C LEU A 347 6.48 22.65 -5.61
N GLN A 348 7.03 23.55 -6.43
CA GLN A 348 7.29 23.31 -7.84
C GLN A 348 8.09 22.00 -8.03
N GLY A 349 7.46 21.05 -8.70
CA GLY A 349 8.07 19.75 -8.99
C GLY A 349 7.91 18.66 -7.95
N MET A 350 7.33 18.99 -6.79
CA MET A 350 7.13 18.05 -5.68
C MET A 350 5.67 17.61 -5.55
N VAL A 351 4.72 18.39 -6.06
CA VAL A 351 3.29 18.09 -5.94
C VAL A 351 2.85 17.02 -6.94
N ARG A 352 2.22 15.96 -6.43
CA ARG A 352 1.56 14.90 -7.19
C ARG A 352 0.05 14.93 -6.94
N CYS A 353 -0.71 14.62 -7.99
CA CYS A 353 -2.16 14.46 -7.89
C CYS A 353 -2.50 13.10 -7.27
N GLY A 354 -3.20 13.10 -6.14
CA GLY A 354 -3.68 11.89 -5.45
C GLY A 354 -4.69 11.09 -6.26
N ARG A 355 -5.40 11.72 -7.21
CA ARG A 355 -6.36 11.04 -8.11
C ARG A 355 -5.71 10.27 -9.26
N CYS A 356 -4.68 10.83 -9.91
CA CYS A 356 -4.10 10.25 -11.13
C CYS A 356 -2.59 9.96 -11.05
N GLY A 357 -1.95 10.24 -9.92
CA GLY A 357 -0.53 9.98 -9.65
C GLY A 357 0.47 10.86 -10.41
N HIS A 358 0.02 11.73 -11.31
CA HIS A 358 0.91 12.59 -12.12
C HIS A 358 1.37 13.82 -11.32
N TYR A 359 2.59 14.29 -11.60
CA TYR A 359 3.09 15.56 -11.10
C TYR A 359 2.26 16.73 -11.62
N MET A 360 1.99 17.68 -10.73
CA MET A 360 1.23 18.89 -11.04
C MET A 360 2.18 19.97 -11.56
N ARG A 361 1.74 20.72 -12.58
CA ARG A 361 2.50 21.86 -13.11
C ARG A 361 2.14 23.13 -12.35
N VAL A 362 3.09 24.04 -12.21
CA VAL A 362 2.81 25.38 -11.68
C VAL A 362 2.33 26.27 -12.83
N VAL A 363 1.23 26.98 -12.59
CA VAL A 363 0.75 28.05 -13.47
C VAL A 363 0.87 29.36 -12.72
N PHE A 364 1.76 30.23 -13.20
CA PHE A 364 1.95 31.56 -12.65
C PHE A 364 0.90 32.50 -13.25
N LYS A 365 -0.03 32.95 -12.39
CA LYS A 365 -0.93 34.09 -12.62
C LYS A 365 -0.74 35.06 -11.44
N ALA A 366 -1.67 35.99 -11.19
CA ALA A 366 -1.64 36.85 -9.99
C ALA A 366 -1.46 36.06 -8.68
N THR A 367 -2.03 34.85 -8.60
CA THR A 367 -1.71 33.87 -7.55
C THR A 367 -1.29 32.55 -8.19
N PRO A 368 -0.13 31.97 -7.83
CA PRO A 368 0.33 30.72 -8.40
C PRO A 368 -0.63 29.56 -8.08
N ARG A 369 -0.74 28.62 -9.02
CA ARG A 369 -1.58 27.43 -8.87
C ARG A 369 -0.86 26.16 -9.29
N TYR A 370 -1.04 25.09 -8.52
CA TYR A 370 -0.70 23.74 -8.95
C TYR A 370 -1.87 23.18 -9.75
N VAL A 371 -1.62 22.80 -11.00
CA VAL A 371 -2.64 22.28 -11.91
C VAL A 371 -2.27 20.88 -12.34
N CYS A 372 -3.18 19.93 -12.11
CA CYS A 372 -3.04 18.59 -12.65
C CYS A 372 -3.61 18.55 -14.08
N GLY A 373 -2.71 18.54 -15.06
CA GLY A 373 -3.05 18.27 -16.47
C GLY A 373 -2.77 16.82 -16.88
N GLY A 374 -2.50 15.92 -15.92
CA GLY A 374 -2.07 14.55 -16.20
C GLY A 374 -3.08 13.80 -17.03
N LEU A 375 -4.34 13.74 -16.59
CA LEU A 375 -5.42 13.14 -17.38
C LEU A 375 -5.72 13.97 -18.62
N ALA A 376 -5.92 15.30 -18.56
CA ALA A 376 -6.22 16.09 -19.76
C ALA A 376 -5.18 16.02 -20.90
N ARG A 377 -3.89 15.79 -20.60
CA ARG A 377 -2.84 15.61 -21.62
C ARG A 377 -2.83 14.23 -22.25
N THR A 378 -3.53 13.29 -21.62
CA THR A 378 -3.33 11.88 -21.87
C THR A 378 -4.66 11.25 -22.29
N THR A 379 -5.78 11.56 -21.61
CA THR A 379 -7.20 11.36 -21.97
C THR A 379 -7.86 12.68 -22.40
N ASP A 380 -8.97 12.63 -23.16
CA ASP A 380 -9.87 13.77 -23.42
C ASP A 380 -10.76 14.14 -22.19
N ALA A 381 -10.27 13.85 -20.99
CA ALA A 381 -10.96 14.15 -19.75
C ALA A 381 -10.58 15.56 -19.26
N PRO A 382 -11.47 16.25 -18.51
CA PRO A 382 -11.12 17.51 -17.88
C PRO A 382 -9.93 17.36 -16.93
N ALA A 383 -9.21 18.48 -16.71
CA ALA A 383 -8.11 18.53 -15.76
C ALA A 383 -8.55 18.02 -14.38
N CYS A 384 -7.75 17.16 -13.75
CA CYS A 384 -8.17 16.46 -12.52
C CYS A 384 -8.54 17.44 -11.41
N MET A 385 -7.66 18.43 -11.19
CA MET A 385 -7.83 19.43 -10.15
C MET A 385 -6.84 20.59 -10.33
N SER A 386 -7.18 21.73 -9.74
CA SER A 386 -6.31 22.89 -9.58
C SER A 386 -6.35 23.36 -8.14
N VAL A 387 -5.18 23.57 -7.54
CA VAL A 387 -4.99 24.00 -6.16
C VAL A 387 -4.26 25.34 -6.16
N ARG A 388 -4.66 26.27 -5.29
CA ARG A 388 -3.90 27.52 -5.08
C ARG A 388 -2.63 27.20 -4.32
N ALA A 389 -1.50 27.69 -4.81
CA ALA A 389 -0.21 27.36 -4.22
C ALA A 389 -0.05 27.83 -2.77
N PRO A 390 -0.42 29.07 -2.37
CA PRO A 390 -0.24 29.51 -0.97
C PRO A 390 -0.87 28.57 0.06
N ALA A 391 -2.14 28.19 -0.14
CA ALA A 391 -2.85 27.30 0.78
C ALA A 391 -2.15 25.94 0.99
N LEU A 392 -1.46 25.42 -0.04
CA LEU A 392 -0.71 24.17 0.07
C LEU A 392 0.72 24.40 0.58
N ASP A 393 1.36 25.47 0.11
CA ASP A 393 2.72 25.83 0.47
C ASP A 393 2.81 26.11 1.98
N ASP A 394 1.86 26.85 2.55
CA ASP A 394 1.84 27.21 3.98
C ASP A 394 1.78 25.95 4.88
N VAL A 395 0.90 25.00 4.54
CA VAL A 395 0.78 23.73 5.28
C VAL A 395 2.07 22.91 5.23
N VAL A 396 2.69 22.85 4.06
CA VAL A 396 3.92 22.07 3.89
C VAL A 396 5.09 22.75 4.58
N VAL A 397 5.14 24.08 4.58
CA VAL A 397 6.15 24.87 5.30
C VAL A 397 5.98 24.71 6.80
N GLU A 398 4.75 24.77 7.33
CA GLU A 398 4.46 24.51 8.73
C GLU A 398 4.85 23.09 9.15
N ALA A 399 4.48 22.09 8.35
CA ALA A 399 4.87 20.70 8.60
C ALA A 399 6.40 20.51 8.55
N PHE A 400 7.09 21.21 7.65
CA PHE A 400 8.55 21.24 7.57
C PHE A 400 9.16 21.83 8.85
N PHE A 401 8.66 22.97 9.33
CA PHE A 401 9.13 23.57 10.58
C PHE A 401 8.89 22.66 11.78
N ASN A 402 7.71 22.05 11.89
CA ASN A 402 7.40 21.10 12.96
C ASN A 402 8.33 19.88 12.94
N ALA A 403 8.77 19.43 11.76
CA ALA A 403 9.68 18.29 11.62
C ALA A 403 11.13 18.62 12.01
N ILE A 404 11.56 19.88 11.90
CA ILE A 404 12.92 20.30 12.26
C ILE A 404 13.04 20.90 13.66
N GLN A 405 11.94 21.03 14.42
CA GLN A 405 11.98 21.63 15.76
C GLN A 405 13.02 20.95 16.67
N PRO A 406 13.76 21.71 17.51
CA PRO A 406 14.77 21.18 18.42
C PRO A 406 14.30 20.00 19.27
N ALA A 407 13.05 20.04 19.75
CA ALA A 407 12.47 18.96 20.55
C ALA A 407 12.35 17.61 19.80
N GLN A 408 12.17 17.63 18.48
CA GLN A 408 12.18 16.40 17.66
C GLN A 408 13.59 15.87 17.44
N ILE A 409 14.57 16.77 17.33
CA ILE A 409 16.00 16.42 17.25
C ILE A 409 16.45 15.77 18.57
N ASP A 410 16.05 16.32 19.70
CA ASP A 410 16.33 15.77 21.04
C ASP A 410 15.69 14.39 21.24
N ALA A 411 14.45 14.22 20.79
CA ALA A 411 13.77 12.93 20.83
C ALA A 411 14.45 11.87 19.95
N LEU A 412 14.87 12.24 18.74
CA LEU A 412 15.64 11.37 17.86
C LEU A 412 17.00 11.01 18.49
N GLU A 413 17.65 11.95 19.14
CA GLU A 413 18.91 11.73 19.85
C GLU A 413 18.74 10.78 21.03
N ALA A 414 17.68 10.93 21.84
CA ALA A 414 17.35 10.01 22.92
C ALA A 414 17.12 8.58 22.40
N VAL A 415 16.44 8.43 21.26
CA VAL A 415 16.24 7.12 20.61
C VAL A 415 17.56 6.54 20.10
N LEU A 416 18.40 7.34 19.43
CA LEU A 416 19.69 6.88 18.93
C LEU A 416 20.65 6.56 20.08
N ALA A 417 20.63 7.30 21.18
CA ALA A 417 21.40 7.03 22.39
C ALA A 417 20.95 5.72 23.04
N ALA A 418 19.64 5.50 23.19
CA ALA A 418 19.09 4.25 23.70
C ALA A 418 19.47 3.05 22.81
N GLN A 419 19.40 3.20 21.48
CA GLN A 419 19.83 2.15 20.54
C GLN A 419 21.33 1.85 20.62
N ARG A 420 22.18 2.87 20.83
CA ARG A 420 23.62 2.65 21.04
C ARG A 420 23.87 1.90 22.34
N GLU A 421 23.23 2.31 23.43
CA GLU A 421 23.40 1.65 24.72
C GLU A 421 22.94 0.20 24.68
N GLU A 422 21.82 -0.09 24.01
CA GLU A 422 21.33 -1.44 23.76
C GLU A 422 22.34 -2.24 22.91
N HIS A 423 22.85 -1.66 21.81
CA HIS A 423 23.85 -2.30 20.97
C HIS A 423 25.16 -2.58 21.75
N GLU A 424 25.60 -1.69 22.64
CA GLU A 424 26.77 -1.90 23.51
C GLU A 424 26.52 -2.97 24.58
N ARG A 425 25.32 -3.05 25.15
CA ARG A 425 24.92 -4.13 26.06
C ARG A 425 24.93 -5.48 25.34
N LEU A 426 24.37 -5.54 24.13
CA LEU A 426 24.40 -6.74 23.28
C LEU A 426 25.82 -7.12 22.90
N ALA A 427 26.66 -6.16 22.51
CA ALA A 427 28.06 -6.41 22.19
C ALA A 427 28.82 -7.01 23.39
N ARG A 428 28.64 -6.45 24.60
CA ARG A 428 29.20 -7.03 25.83
C ARG A 428 28.69 -8.44 26.10
N HIS A 429 27.39 -8.67 25.92
CA HIS A 429 26.78 -9.98 26.10
C HIS A 429 27.39 -11.02 25.15
N TRP A 430 27.54 -10.68 23.87
CA TRP A 430 28.20 -11.54 22.89
C TRP A 430 29.66 -11.83 23.26
N GLN A 431 30.43 -10.81 23.66
CA GLN A 431 31.82 -11.00 24.10
C GLN A 431 31.93 -11.92 25.32
N GLU A 432 31.00 -11.82 26.28
CA GLU A 432 30.96 -12.71 27.44
C GLU A 432 30.60 -14.16 27.06
N GLN A 433 29.63 -14.35 26.17
CA GLN A 433 29.28 -15.68 25.66
C GLN A 433 30.46 -16.34 24.93
N LEU A 434 31.17 -15.55 24.11
CA LEU A 434 32.31 -16.03 23.32
C LEU A 434 33.48 -16.44 24.25
N LYS A 435 33.77 -15.63 25.28
CA LYS A 435 34.76 -15.98 26.33
C LYS A 435 34.40 -17.24 27.11
N ARG A 436 33.11 -17.44 27.44
CA ARG A 436 32.64 -18.65 28.14
C ARG A 436 32.79 -19.89 27.26
N ALA A 437 32.36 -19.80 26.00
CA ALA A 437 32.47 -20.90 25.05
C ALA A 437 33.94 -21.27 24.77
N GLU A 438 34.82 -20.27 24.65
CA GLU A 438 36.28 -20.47 24.51
C GLU A 438 36.85 -21.22 25.72
N TYR A 439 36.52 -20.75 26.93
CA TYR A 439 36.96 -21.39 28.17
C TYR A 439 36.45 -22.84 28.29
N GLU A 440 35.18 -23.10 27.99
CA GLU A 440 34.59 -24.44 28.03
C GLU A 440 35.22 -25.39 27.00
N ALA A 441 35.52 -24.91 25.79
CA ALA A 441 36.21 -25.69 24.77
C ALA A 441 37.63 -26.06 25.22
N HIS A 442 38.36 -25.09 25.79
CA HIS A 442 39.71 -25.33 26.30
C HIS A 442 39.74 -26.22 27.55
N LEU A 443 38.73 -26.13 28.42
CA LEU A 443 38.57 -27.03 29.56
C LEU A 443 38.31 -28.47 29.09
N ALA A 444 37.42 -28.65 28.11
CA ALA A 444 37.12 -29.96 27.54
C ALA A 444 38.35 -30.57 26.85
N GLN A 445 39.16 -29.75 26.16
CA GLN A 445 40.44 -30.15 25.59
C GLN A 445 41.39 -30.69 26.67
N ARG A 446 41.59 -29.94 27.76
CA ARG A 446 42.46 -30.36 28.87
C ARG A 446 42.00 -31.66 29.53
N GLN A 447 40.68 -31.88 29.61
CA GLN A 447 40.12 -33.12 30.15
C GLN A 447 40.41 -34.30 29.23
N TYR A 448 40.30 -34.11 27.91
CA TYR A 448 40.68 -35.10 26.92
C TYR A 448 42.19 -35.40 26.97
N ASP A 449 43.05 -34.39 26.97
CA ASP A 449 44.51 -34.57 26.98
C ASP A 449 45.03 -35.27 28.26
N ALA A 450 44.29 -35.18 29.36
CA ALA A 450 44.65 -35.77 30.65
C ALA A 450 44.18 -37.24 30.83
N VAL A 451 43.39 -37.78 29.89
CA VAL A 451 42.87 -39.15 30.00
C VAL A 451 43.95 -40.18 29.62
N ASP A 452 43.99 -41.30 30.32
CA ASP A 452 44.85 -42.42 29.95
C ASP A 452 44.37 -43.04 28.62
N PRO A 453 45.23 -43.17 27.59
CA PRO A 453 44.88 -43.76 26.29
C PRO A 453 44.35 -45.21 26.36
N GLU A 454 44.66 -45.96 27.43
CA GLU A 454 44.12 -47.31 27.63
C GLU A 454 42.62 -47.30 27.93
N ASN A 455 42.08 -46.20 28.48
CA ASN A 455 40.65 -46.00 28.75
C ASN A 455 39.90 -45.51 27.51
N ARG A 456 39.94 -46.31 26.43
CA ARG A 456 39.43 -45.93 25.09
C ARG A 456 38.01 -45.38 25.06
N LEU A 457 37.11 -45.90 25.88
CA LEU A 457 35.71 -45.43 25.93
C LEU A 457 35.59 -44.04 26.58
N VAL A 458 36.40 -43.75 27.60
CA VAL A 458 36.42 -42.45 28.28
C VAL A 458 37.09 -41.40 27.39
N ALA A 459 38.18 -41.78 26.72
CA ALA A 459 38.85 -40.92 25.74
C ALA A 459 37.92 -40.52 24.60
N ALA A 460 37.20 -41.47 24.00
CA ALA A 460 36.26 -41.19 22.90
C ALA A 460 35.07 -40.31 23.33
N GLU A 461 34.62 -40.41 24.58
CA GLU A 461 33.56 -39.54 25.11
C GLU A 461 34.07 -38.12 25.40
N LEU A 462 35.29 -37.98 25.93
CA LEU A 462 35.92 -36.68 26.17
C LEU A 462 36.28 -35.97 24.86
N GLU A 463 36.70 -36.72 23.84
CA GLU A 463 36.92 -36.24 22.48
C GLU A 463 35.64 -35.66 21.88
N ARG A 464 34.52 -36.40 21.92
CA ARG A 464 33.21 -35.91 21.46
C ARG A 464 32.74 -34.66 22.20
N ARG A 465 32.99 -34.57 23.52
CA ARG A 465 32.65 -33.39 24.31
C ARG A 465 33.48 -32.18 23.90
N TRP A 466 34.77 -32.38 23.65
CA TRP A 466 35.64 -31.33 23.14
C TRP A 466 35.20 -30.88 21.75
N GLU A 467 34.94 -31.79 20.81
CA GLU A 467 34.41 -31.48 19.47
C GLU A 467 33.10 -30.69 19.54
N ALA A 468 32.17 -31.08 20.41
CA ALA A 468 30.90 -30.38 20.60
C ALA A 468 31.11 -28.95 21.13
N LYS A 469 32.01 -28.75 22.10
CA LYS A 469 32.34 -27.42 22.63
C LYS A 469 33.09 -26.56 21.62
N LEU A 470 33.94 -27.16 20.78
CA LEU A 470 34.65 -26.46 19.71
C LEU A 470 33.70 -25.99 18.61
N CYS A 471 32.74 -26.84 18.19
CA CYS A 471 31.69 -26.45 17.24
C CYS A 471 30.82 -25.32 17.80
N GLN A 472 30.44 -25.41 19.09
CA GLN A 472 29.66 -24.36 19.75
C GLN A 472 30.40 -23.02 19.78
N TYR A 473 31.72 -23.03 20.05
CA TYR A 473 32.56 -21.83 20.00
C TYR A 473 32.64 -21.24 18.59
N GLN A 474 32.87 -22.06 17.57
CA GLN A 474 32.93 -21.62 16.17
C GLN A 474 31.61 -21.00 15.70
N GLN A 475 30.48 -21.62 16.02
CA GLN A 475 29.17 -21.10 15.67
C GLN A 475 28.89 -19.74 16.34
N LEU A 476 29.19 -19.60 17.63
CA LEU A 476 29.08 -18.32 18.34
C LEU A 476 30.02 -17.24 17.77
N GLN A 477 31.19 -17.62 17.26
CA GLN A 477 32.11 -16.71 16.59
C GLN A 477 31.56 -16.19 15.25
N GLU A 478 30.93 -17.05 14.46
CA GLU A 478 30.25 -16.65 13.22
C GLU A 478 29.05 -15.74 13.49
N ASP A 479 28.22 -16.08 14.49
CA ASP A 479 27.08 -15.27 14.89
C ASP A 479 27.51 -13.88 15.38
N TYR A 480 28.59 -13.79 16.17
CA TYR A 480 29.16 -12.51 16.60
C TYR A 480 29.69 -11.69 15.42
N ARG A 481 30.35 -12.34 14.45
CA ARG A 481 30.83 -11.66 13.23
C ARG A 481 29.66 -11.11 12.39
N HIS A 482 28.54 -11.82 12.34
CA HIS A 482 27.32 -11.33 11.71
C HIS A 482 26.74 -10.11 12.43
N PHE A 483 26.75 -10.12 13.77
CA PHE A 483 26.36 -8.96 14.58
C PHE A 483 27.28 -7.75 14.33
N GLU A 484 28.59 -7.94 14.20
CA GLU A 484 29.54 -6.84 13.91
C GLU A 484 29.33 -6.17 12.55
N LEU A 485 28.79 -6.91 11.57
CA LEU A 485 28.47 -6.39 10.23
C LEU A 485 27.16 -5.59 10.19
N MET A 486 26.36 -5.58 11.27
CA MET A 486 25.13 -4.78 11.32
C MET A 486 25.44 -3.28 11.39
N PRO A 487 24.62 -2.41 10.76
CA PRO A 487 24.85 -0.96 10.77
C PRO A 487 24.79 -0.40 12.19
N ARG A 488 25.87 0.26 12.63
CA ARG A 488 25.91 0.93 13.94
C ARG A 488 25.17 2.27 13.88
N PRO A 489 24.31 2.60 14.87
CA PRO A 489 23.69 3.92 14.96
C PRO A 489 24.77 4.98 15.17
N THR A 490 25.06 5.77 14.14
CA THR A 490 26.15 6.76 14.18
C THR A 490 25.74 7.99 15.00
N ALA A 491 26.69 8.57 15.74
CA ALA A 491 26.49 9.84 16.41
C ALA A 491 26.57 10.99 15.43
N VAL A 492 25.61 11.93 15.54
CA VAL A 492 25.74 13.23 14.89
C VAL A 492 26.81 14.01 15.67
N PRO A 493 27.89 14.48 15.03
CA PRO A 493 28.93 15.28 15.69
C PRO A 493 28.34 16.49 16.44
N GLU A 494 28.88 16.81 17.62
CA GLU A 494 28.38 17.92 18.49
C GLU A 494 28.32 19.26 17.74
N HIS A 495 29.36 19.59 16.97
CA HIS A 495 29.39 20.84 16.21
C HIS A 495 28.27 20.94 15.16
N LEU A 496 27.87 19.82 14.54
CA LEU A 496 26.72 19.80 13.64
C LEU A 496 25.42 19.90 14.42
N ARG A 497 25.34 19.36 15.64
CA ARG A 497 24.15 19.44 16.50
C ARG A 497 23.84 20.87 16.92
N GLU A 498 24.84 21.60 17.41
CA GLU A 498 24.67 23.01 17.79
C GLU A 498 24.25 23.87 16.60
N GLN A 499 24.89 23.67 15.44
CA GLN A 499 24.52 24.36 14.20
C GLN A 499 23.11 24.02 13.73
N PHE A 500 22.70 22.74 13.78
CA PHE A 500 21.35 22.35 13.40
C PHE A 500 20.29 22.89 14.37
N ARG A 501 20.57 22.94 15.69
CA ARG A 501 19.68 23.53 16.69
C ARG A 501 19.51 25.03 16.45
N ASP A 502 20.59 25.75 16.27
CA ASP A 502 20.58 27.19 15.96
C ASP A 502 19.80 27.49 14.68
N ILE A 503 20.10 26.75 13.60
CA ILE A 503 19.38 26.85 12.33
C ILE A 503 17.89 26.53 12.53
N SER A 504 17.55 25.44 13.22
CA SER A 504 16.14 25.05 13.39
C SER A 504 15.32 26.07 14.18
N ALA A 505 15.93 26.74 15.17
CA ALA A 505 15.29 27.75 15.99
C ALA A 505 15.10 29.07 15.23
N HIS A 506 16.07 29.47 14.40
CA HIS A 506 16.09 30.78 13.75
C HIS A 506 15.60 30.74 12.30
N LEU A 507 15.50 29.57 11.68
CA LEU A 507 15.04 29.43 10.30
C LEU A 507 13.61 29.97 10.08
N PRO A 508 12.62 29.79 10.98
CA PRO A 508 11.29 30.41 10.80
C PRO A 508 11.33 31.94 10.71
N GLU A 509 12.24 32.59 11.44
CA GLU A 509 12.41 34.05 11.46
C GLU A 509 13.13 34.56 10.20
N VAL A 510 14.12 33.80 9.71
CA VAL A 510 14.88 34.12 8.50
C VAL A 510 14.12 33.69 7.24
N TRP A 511 13.14 32.79 7.34
CA TRP A 511 12.38 32.28 6.20
C TRP A 511 11.84 33.37 5.27
N PRO A 512 11.21 34.47 5.76
CA PRO A 512 10.71 35.56 4.92
C PRO A 512 11.80 36.33 4.15
N THR A 513 13.05 36.29 4.60
CA THR A 513 14.18 36.99 3.94
C THR A 513 14.88 36.13 2.89
N LEU A 514 14.74 34.81 2.95
CA LEU A 514 15.27 33.88 1.95
C LEU A 514 14.61 34.05 0.58
N SER A 515 15.41 33.82 -0.48
CA SER A 515 14.88 33.78 -1.84
C SER A 515 13.96 32.56 -2.05
N ASN A 516 13.07 32.63 -3.03
CA ASN A 516 12.18 31.50 -3.32
C ASN A 516 12.97 30.28 -3.83
N ALA A 517 14.12 30.49 -4.47
CA ALA A 517 15.01 29.40 -4.84
C ALA A 517 15.58 28.70 -3.59
N GLN A 518 16.09 29.46 -2.62
CA GLN A 518 16.64 28.91 -1.37
C GLN A 518 15.57 28.15 -0.55
N ARG A 519 14.37 28.72 -0.41
CA ARG A 519 13.24 28.04 0.25
C ARG A 519 12.90 26.70 -0.40
N LYS A 520 12.95 26.61 -1.73
CA LYS A 520 12.70 25.36 -2.47
C LYS A 520 13.77 24.32 -2.22
N GLU A 521 15.04 24.72 -2.17
CA GLU A 521 16.14 23.80 -1.90
C GLU A 521 16.04 23.21 -0.50
N LEU A 522 15.72 24.03 0.50
CA LEU A 522 15.48 23.56 1.86
C LEU A 522 14.33 22.56 1.94
N LEU A 523 13.19 22.83 1.29
CA LEU A 523 12.07 21.88 1.29
C LEU A 523 12.43 20.55 0.59
N ARG A 524 13.23 20.61 -0.47
CA ARG A 524 13.64 19.42 -1.25
C ARG A 524 14.62 18.51 -0.52
N SER A 525 15.37 19.02 0.46
CA SER A 525 16.32 18.21 1.22
C SER A 525 15.61 17.18 2.10
N MET A 526 14.41 17.49 2.58
CA MET A 526 13.64 16.64 3.51
C MET A 526 12.38 16.02 2.90
N ILE A 527 11.80 16.63 1.86
CA ILE A 527 10.53 16.19 1.27
C ILE A 527 10.79 15.48 -0.08
N SER A 528 10.31 14.24 -0.19
CA SER A 528 10.38 13.48 -1.44
C SER A 528 9.33 13.97 -2.45
N TYR A 529 8.06 14.01 -2.02
CA TYR A 529 6.94 14.56 -2.79
C TYR A 529 5.74 14.81 -1.88
N VAL A 530 4.78 15.61 -2.36
CA VAL A 530 3.51 15.87 -1.68
C VAL A 530 2.38 15.35 -2.54
N SER A 531 1.61 14.38 -2.06
CA SER A 531 0.42 13.87 -2.73
C SER A 531 -0.81 14.66 -2.30
N VAL A 532 -1.52 15.23 -3.25
CA VAL A 532 -2.64 16.15 -2.98
C VAL A 532 -3.93 15.60 -3.52
N ASN A 533 -4.93 15.50 -2.65
CA ASN A 533 -6.28 15.11 -2.98
C ASN A 533 -7.28 16.22 -2.62
N ARG A 534 -8.43 16.24 -3.29
CA ARG A 534 -9.50 17.23 -3.09
C ARG A 534 -10.82 16.49 -3.22
N THR A 535 -11.31 16.03 -2.08
CA THR A 535 -12.55 15.25 -1.92
C THR A 535 -13.76 16.17 -2.00
N VAL A 536 -13.71 17.33 -1.33
CA VAL A 536 -14.71 18.39 -1.39
C VAL A 536 -14.14 19.69 -1.99
N PRO A 537 -14.97 20.60 -2.52
CA PRO A 537 -14.49 21.77 -3.24
C PRO A 537 -13.59 22.68 -2.40
N ASP A 538 -13.82 22.86 -1.11
CA ASP A 538 -13.12 23.83 -0.26
C ASP A 538 -12.05 23.23 0.66
N TYR A 539 -11.86 21.90 0.67
CA TYR A 539 -10.79 21.25 1.43
C TYR A 539 -9.77 20.58 0.53
N ILE A 540 -8.53 20.55 1.00
CA ILE A 540 -7.42 19.84 0.39
C ILE A 540 -6.80 18.92 1.42
N GLU A 541 -6.64 17.66 1.03
CA GLU A 541 -5.87 16.66 1.77
C GLU A 541 -4.47 16.61 1.16
N ALA A 542 -3.45 16.89 1.98
CA ALA A 542 -2.05 16.89 1.59
C ALA A 542 -1.30 15.81 2.40
N ARG A 543 -0.87 14.76 1.71
CA ARG A 543 0.02 13.74 2.26
C ARG A 543 1.46 14.09 1.88
N ILE A 544 2.26 14.47 2.86
CA ILE A 544 3.68 14.79 2.69
C ILE A 544 4.47 13.50 2.86
N VAL A 545 5.26 13.13 1.86
CA VAL A 545 6.13 11.95 1.90
C VAL A 545 7.56 12.43 2.06
N TRP A 546 8.16 12.08 3.19
CA TRP A 546 9.52 12.47 3.58
C TRP A 546 10.57 11.61 2.88
N VAL A 547 11.81 12.09 2.79
CA VAL A 547 12.93 11.35 2.19
C VAL A 547 13.20 10.02 2.92
N SER A 548 12.91 9.97 4.23
CA SER A 548 12.98 8.74 5.05
C SER A 548 11.96 7.67 4.67
N GLY A 549 10.96 7.99 3.84
CA GLY A 549 9.85 7.10 3.49
C GLY A 549 8.65 7.16 4.45
N HIS A 550 8.76 7.87 5.57
CA HIS A 550 7.62 8.20 6.43
C HIS A 550 6.67 9.19 5.72
N TYR A 551 5.41 9.27 6.17
CA TYR A 551 4.44 10.22 5.64
C TYR A 551 3.64 10.90 6.76
N SER A 552 3.28 12.16 6.54
CA SER A 552 2.36 12.90 7.40
C SER A 552 1.16 13.41 6.61
N ASP A 553 -0.03 13.32 7.21
CA ASP A 553 -1.29 13.72 6.60
C ASP A 553 -1.77 15.04 7.18
N HIS A 554 -2.11 15.96 6.28
CA HIS A 554 -2.56 17.30 6.61
C HIS A 554 -3.81 17.64 5.83
N THR A 555 -4.68 18.46 6.43
CA THR A 555 -5.89 18.94 5.77
C THR A 555 -5.98 20.45 5.90
N THR A 556 -6.33 21.15 4.82
CA THR A 556 -6.42 22.61 4.82
C THR A 556 -7.55 23.12 3.95
N LEU A 557 -8.02 24.32 4.27
CA LEU A 557 -9.02 25.05 3.50
C LEU A 557 -8.39 25.69 2.26
N THR A 558 -9.12 25.66 1.15
CA THR A 558 -8.71 26.34 -0.08
C THR A 558 -9.81 27.30 -0.56
N PRO A 559 -9.46 28.57 -0.85
CA PRO A 559 -10.45 29.52 -1.32
C PRO A 559 -11.08 29.10 -2.65
N ILE A 560 -12.41 29.03 -2.66
CA ILE A 560 -13.25 28.73 -3.82
C ILE A 560 -13.95 29.98 -4.34
N PHE A 561 -14.48 29.90 -5.56
CA PHE A 561 -15.16 31.03 -6.19
C PHE A 561 -16.62 31.13 -5.81
N ALA A 562 -17.32 30.00 -5.73
CA ALA A 562 -18.76 29.95 -5.57
C ALA A 562 -19.11 29.63 -4.10
N GLU A 563 -19.81 30.56 -3.46
CA GLU A 563 -20.28 30.43 -2.07
C GLU A 563 -21.20 29.23 -1.86
N GLN A 564 -21.91 28.81 -2.89
CA GLN A 564 -22.77 27.62 -2.86
C GLN A 564 -22.02 26.30 -2.74
N ASN A 565 -20.71 26.29 -3.05
CA ASN A 565 -19.88 25.08 -3.02
C ASN A 565 -19.09 24.96 -1.70
N VAL A 566 -19.35 25.84 -0.73
CA VAL A 566 -18.78 25.76 0.62
C VAL A 566 -19.39 24.55 1.36
N SER A 567 -18.54 23.73 1.95
CA SER A 567 -18.92 22.61 2.79
C SER A 567 -19.74 23.07 3.99
N ARG A 568 -20.72 22.27 4.40
CA ARG A 568 -21.65 22.58 5.49
C ARG A 568 -22.41 23.91 5.33
N ARG A 569 -22.54 24.44 4.11
CA ARG A 569 -23.30 25.68 3.85
C ARG A 569 -24.75 25.59 4.32
N ALA A 570 -25.41 24.45 4.10
CA ALA A 570 -26.79 24.26 4.52
C ALA A 570 -26.92 24.42 6.04
N ASP A 571 -26.04 23.76 6.79
CA ASP A 571 -25.95 23.86 8.25
C ASP A 571 -25.64 25.29 8.69
N MET A 572 -24.70 25.97 8.02
CA MET A 572 -24.36 27.37 8.30
C MET A 572 -25.58 28.29 8.12
N VAL A 573 -26.36 28.08 7.06
CA VAL A 573 -27.58 28.86 6.79
C VAL A 573 -28.65 28.59 7.85
N GLN A 574 -28.82 27.34 8.26
CA GLN A 574 -29.74 26.99 9.33
C GLN A 574 -29.30 27.64 10.65
N ARG A 575 -28.01 27.59 10.97
CA ARG A 575 -27.46 28.19 12.18
C ARG A 575 -27.61 29.71 12.20
N ILE A 576 -27.44 30.37 11.05
CA ILE A 576 -27.75 31.80 10.88
C ILE A 576 -29.23 32.06 11.18
N HIS A 577 -30.14 31.20 10.74
CA HIS A 577 -31.57 31.34 11.04
C HIS A 577 -31.85 31.25 12.55
N ASP A 578 -31.28 30.25 13.22
CA ASP A 578 -31.51 30.02 14.65
C ASP A 578 -30.97 31.19 15.50
N LEU A 579 -29.77 31.70 15.18
CA LEU A 579 -29.17 32.86 15.86
C LEU A 579 -29.93 34.16 15.56
N TRP A 580 -30.44 34.30 14.34
CA TRP A 580 -31.31 35.43 13.98
C TRP A 580 -32.62 35.41 14.77
N GLN A 581 -33.27 34.25 14.95
CA GLN A 581 -34.47 34.11 15.78
C GLN A 581 -34.21 34.47 17.24
N GLN A 582 -32.99 34.27 17.72
CA GLN A 582 -32.55 34.65 19.07
C GLN A 582 -32.20 36.14 19.20
N GLY A 583 -32.29 36.91 18.12
CA GLY A 583 -32.04 38.35 18.11
C GLY A 583 -30.57 38.75 18.04
N ALA A 584 -29.66 37.82 17.74
CA ALA A 584 -28.23 38.11 17.62
C ALA A 584 -27.96 39.07 16.44
N SER A 585 -27.00 39.97 16.62
CA SER A 585 -26.52 40.84 15.55
C SER A 585 -25.77 40.07 14.47
N ASP A 586 -25.60 40.69 13.29
CA ASP A 586 -24.84 40.08 12.20
C ASP A 586 -23.35 39.87 12.57
N GLU A 587 -22.80 40.68 13.49
CA GLU A 587 -21.42 40.56 14.00
C GLU A 587 -21.27 39.41 14.99
N GLU A 588 -22.16 39.31 15.98
CA GLU A 588 -22.18 38.21 16.95
C GLU A 588 -22.42 36.87 16.23
N THR A 589 -23.33 36.85 15.27
CA THR A 589 -23.61 35.67 14.46
C THR A 589 -22.37 35.23 13.67
N ALA A 590 -21.63 36.17 13.08
CA ALA A 590 -20.40 35.86 12.35
C ALA A 590 -19.29 35.32 13.26
N ALA A 591 -19.15 35.87 14.48
CA ALA A 591 -18.20 35.40 15.47
C ALA A 591 -18.54 33.98 15.96
N HIS A 592 -19.82 33.72 16.27
CA HIS A 592 -20.30 32.39 16.66
C HIS A 592 -20.06 31.33 15.58
N LEU A 593 -20.41 31.64 14.33
CA LEU A 593 -20.18 30.72 13.21
C LEU A 593 -18.70 30.42 12.99
N THR A 594 -17.85 31.43 13.11
CA THR A 594 -16.39 31.26 12.99
C THR A 594 -15.85 30.38 14.12
N ALA A 595 -16.33 30.55 15.35
CA ALA A 595 -15.96 29.71 16.49
C ALA A 595 -16.45 28.25 16.35
N GLU A 596 -17.60 28.04 15.72
CA GLU A 596 -18.15 26.72 15.38
C GLU A 596 -17.45 26.05 14.18
N GLY A 597 -16.44 26.70 13.60
CA GLY A 597 -15.63 26.19 12.50
C GLY A 597 -16.24 26.37 11.10
N PHE A 598 -17.26 27.21 10.96
CA PHE A 598 -17.77 27.62 9.65
C PHE A 598 -16.86 28.67 9.02
N HIS A 599 -16.85 28.70 7.68
CA HIS A 599 -16.05 29.64 6.91
C HIS A 599 -16.79 30.09 5.64
N SER A 600 -16.27 31.09 4.96
CA SER A 600 -16.81 31.57 3.68
C SER A 600 -15.99 31.03 2.50
N ALA A 601 -16.46 31.21 1.25
CA ALA A 601 -15.73 30.71 0.08
C ALA A 601 -14.32 31.29 -0.06
N ARG A 602 -14.11 32.53 0.40
CA ARG A 602 -12.87 33.27 0.15
C ARG A 602 -12.05 33.56 1.41
N SER A 603 -12.58 33.20 2.58
CA SER A 603 -11.92 33.46 3.86
C SER A 603 -12.14 32.27 4.79
N SER A 604 -11.15 32.02 5.64
CA SER A 604 -11.22 31.04 6.73
C SER A 604 -12.24 31.42 7.81
N VAL A 605 -12.79 32.63 7.77
CA VAL A 605 -13.80 33.12 8.72
C VAL A 605 -15.09 33.50 8.02
N VAL A 606 -16.18 33.54 8.79
CA VAL A 606 -17.46 34.11 8.37
C VAL A 606 -17.45 35.60 8.75
N THR A 607 -17.82 36.46 7.81
CA THR A 607 -17.89 37.92 8.04
C THR A 607 -19.33 38.37 8.26
N ALA A 608 -19.54 39.44 9.03
CA ALA A 608 -20.88 40.02 9.26
C ALA A 608 -21.58 40.39 7.95
N THR A 609 -20.83 40.89 6.97
CA THR A 609 -21.37 41.20 5.63
C THR A 609 -21.87 39.93 4.91
N HIS A 610 -21.22 38.79 5.11
CA HIS A 610 -21.63 37.52 4.54
C HIS A 610 -22.95 37.02 5.16
N VAL A 611 -23.06 37.10 6.49
CA VAL A 611 -24.28 36.78 7.25
C VAL A 611 -25.43 37.66 6.78
N MET A 612 -25.23 38.99 6.76
CA MET A 612 -26.22 39.97 6.28
C MET A 612 -26.71 39.63 4.86
N LYS A 613 -25.81 39.29 3.93
CA LYS A 613 -26.20 38.92 2.55
C LYS A 613 -27.06 37.66 2.51
N ILE A 614 -26.70 36.62 3.27
CA ILE A 614 -27.48 35.37 3.37
C ILE A 614 -28.88 35.65 3.92
N ARG A 615 -28.93 36.47 4.98
CA ARG A 615 -30.13 36.86 5.72
C ARG A 615 -31.08 37.67 4.83
N LEU A 616 -30.59 38.72 4.18
CA LEU A 616 -31.36 39.55 3.25
C LEU A 616 -31.87 38.78 2.03
N ALA A 617 -31.08 37.86 1.47
CA ALA A 617 -31.48 37.03 0.34
C ALA A 617 -32.65 36.09 0.68
N ARG A 618 -32.79 35.72 1.96
CA ARG A 618 -33.87 34.86 2.48
C ARG A 618 -34.98 35.63 3.19
N GLN A 619 -34.95 36.97 3.10
CA GLN A 619 -35.96 37.86 3.69
C GLN A 619 -36.04 37.79 5.22
N TRP A 620 -34.96 37.37 5.90
CA TRP A 620 -34.86 37.35 7.37
C TRP A 620 -34.50 38.73 7.91
N TYR A 621 -35.39 39.69 7.73
CA TYR A 621 -35.10 41.09 8.07
C TYR A 621 -35.00 41.29 9.58
N MET A 622 -34.00 42.06 10.02
CA MET A 622 -33.96 42.56 11.40
C MET A 622 -35.06 43.62 11.60
N PRO A 623 -35.53 43.87 12.84
CA PRO A 623 -36.62 44.82 13.11
C PRO A 623 -36.43 46.20 12.42
N LEU A 624 -35.22 46.75 12.47
CA LEU A 624 -34.83 47.99 11.78
C LEU A 624 -35.05 47.95 10.26
N GLU A 625 -34.74 46.82 9.63
CA GLU A 625 -34.83 46.65 8.19
C GLU A 625 -36.27 46.39 7.73
N GLN A 626 -37.06 45.71 8.56
CA GLN A 626 -38.50 45.54 8.36
C GLN A 626 -39.17 46.92 8.33
N LEU A 627 -38.84 47.79 9.29
CA LEU A 627 -39.35 49.16 9.37
C LEU A 627 -38.92 50.00 8.16
N ARG A 628 -37.65 49.96 7.75
CA ARG A 628 -37.17 50.67 6.54
C ARG A 628 -37.80 50.16 5.24
N ARG A 629 -38.24 48.90 5.20
CA ARG A 629 -38.93 48.30 4.05
C ARG A 629 -40.45 48.48 4.09
N GLY A 630 -40.99 49.16 5.10
CA GLY A 630 -42.41 49.49 5.20
C GLY A 630 -43.24 48.40 5.88
N ALA A 631 -42.69 47.77 6.93
CA ALA A 631 -43.50 46.97 7.85
C ALA A 631 -44.65 47.80 8.43
N GLN A 632 -45.82 47.20 8.52
CA GLN A 632 -47.03 47.85 9.01
C GLN A 632 -46.99 47.86 10.54
N ILE A 633 -46.98 49.05 11.12
CA ILE A 633 -47.10 49.24 12.56
C ILE A 633 -48.54 49.68 12.80
N GLU A 634 -49.26 49.02 13.70
CA GLU A 634 -50.64 49.40 14.00
C GLU A 634 -50.71 50.85 14.48
N GLY A 635 -51.47 51.68 13.76
CA GLY A 635 -51.66 53.10 14.08
C GLY A 635 -50.56 54.05 13.58
N TYR A 636 -49.50 53.57 12.92
CA TYR A 636 -48.39 54.40 12.43
C TYR A 636 -47.93 54.02 11.01
N LEU A 637 -47.61 55.05 10.22
CA LEU A 637 -47.06 54.95 8.88
C LEU A 637 -45.59 55.32 8.86
N THR A 638 -44.77 54.47 8.26
CA THR A 638 -43.40 54.83 7.89
C THR A 638 -43.40 55.89 6.79
N VAL A 639 -42.31 56.67 6.68
CA VAL A 639 -42.08 57.61 5.55
C VAL A 639 -42.32 56.95 4.19
N ARG A 640 -42.02 55.65 4.08
CA ARG A 640 -42.21 54.87 2.86
C ARG A 640 -43.67 54.56 2.54
N GLN A 641 -44.44 54.14 3.52
CA GLN A 641 -45.88 53.90 3.37
C GLN A 641 -46.63 55.21 3.11
N LEU A 642 -46.27 56.30 3.80
CA LEU A 642 -46.89 57.61 3.58
C LEU A 642 -46.59 58.14 2.17
N ALA A 643 -45.35 57.99 1.70
CA ALA A 643 -44.97 58.36 0.33
C ALA A 643 -45.78 57.59 -0.72
N GLN A 644 -45.97 56.28 -0.53
CA GLN A 644 -46.82 55.46 -1.41
C GLN A 644 -48.29 55.91 -1.39
N ARG A 645 -48.88 56.13 -0.21
CA ARG A 645 -50.29 56.54 -0.08
C ARG A 645 -50.61 57.94 -0.59
N LEU A 646 -49.59 58.79 -0.68
CA LEU A 646 -49.66 60.14 -1.24
C LEU A 646 -49.18 60.21 -2.71
N GLU A 647 -48.69 59.10 -3.27
CA GLU A 647 -48.07 59.04 -4.60
C GLU A 647 -46.94 60.08 -4.82
N VAL A 648 -46.10 60.28 -3.82
CA VAL A 648 -44.97 61.21 -3.86
C VAL A 648 -43.65 60.51 -3.55
N ASN A 649 -42.53 61.11 -3.96
CA ASN A 649 -41.21 60.62 -3.59
C ASN A 649 -40.98 60.79 -2.07
N HIS A 650 -40.34 59.80 -1.43
CA HIS A 650 -39.91 59.82 -0.01
C HIS A 650 -39.25 61.13 0.42
N ALA A 651 -38.42 61.75 -0.44
CA ALA A 651 -37.78 63.04 -0.17
C ALA A 651 -38.77 64.18 0.07
N THR A 652 -39.98 64.09 -0.49
CA THR A 652 -41.08 65.04 -0.27
C THR A 652 -41.66 64.88 1.13
N VAL A 653 -41.78 63.65 1.60
CA VAL A 653 -42.26 63.36 2.96
C VAL A 653 -41.24 63.79 4.01
N TYR A 654 -39.95 63.51 3.80
CA TYR A 654 -38.88 64.08 4.64
C TYR A 654 -38.92 65.61 4.67
N ARG A 655 -39.17 66.25 3.52
CA ARG A 655 -39.34 67.71 3.46
C ARG A 655 -40.57 68.20 4.22
N TYR A 656 -41.65 67.43 4.27
CA TYR A 656 -42.82 67.77 5.07
C TYR A 656 -42.56 67.61 6.56
N ILE A 657 -41.73 66.66 6.96
CA ILE A 657 -41.24 66.51 8.34
C ILE A 657 -40.33 67.70 8.71
N TYR A 658 -39.29 67.99 7.91
CA TYR A 658 -38.32 69.04 8.22
C TYR A 658 -38.87 70.47 8.13
N ARG A 659 -39.95 70.69 7.38
CA ARG A 659 -40.64 71.99 7.28
C ARG A 659 -41.88 72.06 8.16
N GLU A 660 -42.07 71.10 9.07
CA GLU A 660 -43.19 71.04 10.02
C GLU A 660 -44.57 71.12 9.34
N VAL A 661 -44.66 70.67 8.08
CA VAL A 661 -45.92 70.56 7.33
C VAL A 661 -46.75 69.40 7.88
N ILE A 662 -46.08 68.37 8.37
CA ILE A 662 -46.69 67.37 9.26
C ILE A 662 -46.42 67.88 10.68
N PRO A 663 -47.45 68.15 11.50
CA PRO A 663 -47.24 68.70 12.83
C PRO A 663 -46.43 67.72 13.69
N PRO A 664 -45.51 68.19 14.55
CA PRO A 664 -44.70 67.34 15.41
C PRO A 664 -45.53 66.37 16.28
N ALA A 665 -46.76 66.74 16.63
CA ALA A 665 -47.68 65.89 17.39
C ALA A 665 -48.10 64.58 16.67
N TYR A 666 -47.90 64.50 15.35
CA TYR A 666 -48.16 63.29 14.55
C TYR A 666 -46.88 62.51 14.25
N ILE A 667 -45.72 62.96 14.73
CA ILE A 667 -44.43 62.37 14.41
C ILE A 667 -43.81 61.82 15.69
N GLU A 668 -43.59 60.52 15.70
CA GLU A 668 -42.74 59.87 16.69
C GLU A 668 -41.42 59.51 16.02
N HIS A 669 -40.31 59.91 16.65
CA HIS A 669 -38.98 59.49 16.23
C HIS A 669 -38.56 58.32 17.11
N ASP A 670 -38.59 57.12 16.56
CA ASP A 670 -38.08 55.94 17.26
C ASP A 670 -36.55 56.05 17.35
N SER A 671 -36.07 56.35 18.55
CA SER A 671 -34.64 56.53 18.84
C SER A 671 -33.82 55.25 18.63
N ALA A 672 -34.45 54.07 18.72
CA ALA A 672 -33.79 52.79 18.48
C ALA A 672 -33.60 52.50 16.99
N SER A 673 -34.49 52.99 16.12
CA SER A 673 -34.45 52.71 14.68
C SER A 673 -34.04 53.90 13.80
N GLY A 674 -34.08 55.13 14.32
CA GLY A 674 -33.82 56.36 13.57
C GLY A 674 -34.83 56.59 12.43
N VAL A 675 -36.01 55.96 12.52
CA VAL A 675 -37.10 56.08 11.54
C VAL A 675 -38.18 57.00 12.11
N TYR A 676 -38.71 57.89 11.26
CA TYR A 676 -39.90 58.67 11.59
C TYR A 676 -41.15 57.80 11.41
N LEU A 677 -41.90 57.63 12.50
CA LEU A 677 -43.21 57.01 12.56
C LEU A 677 -44.25 58.13 12.55
N ILE A 678 -45.18 58.07 11.60
CA ILE A 678 -46.18 59.12 11.40
C ILE A 678 -47.54 58.54 11.74
N ARG A 679 -48.23 59.07 12.75
CA ARG A 679 -49.51 58.53 13.21
C ARG A 679 -50.52 58.49 12.06
N GLU A 680 -51.17 57.35 11.89
CA GLU A 680 -52.14 57.11 10.83
C GLU A 680 -53.47 57.81 11.14
N ASP A 681 -53.59 59.07 10.69
CA ASP A 681 -54.78 59.90 10.88
C ASP A 681 -55.44 60.27 9.54
N ALA A 682 -56.75 60.06 9.42
CA ALA A 682 -57.53 60.32 8.22
C ALA A 682 -57.59 61.82 7.85
N GLN A 683 -57.59 62.72 8.83
CA GLN A 683 -57.58 64.17 8.62
C GLN A 683 -56.21 64.63 8.09
N LEU A 684 -55.12 64.13 8.67
CA LEU A 684 -53.76 64.42 8.22
C LEU A 684 -53.54 63.94 6.78
N LEU A 685 -53.96 62.72 6.45
CA LEU A 685 -53.86 62.17 5.09
C LEU A 685 -54.65 63.00 4.07
N THR A 686 -55.84 63.48 4.45
CA THR A 686 -56.68 64.32 3.57
C THR A 686 -56.04 65.68 3.32
N GLN A 687 -55.50 66.34 4.35
CA GLN A 687 -54.79 67.61 4.22
C GLN A 687 -53.53 67.48 3.34
N LEU A 688 -52.73 66.42 3.55
CA LEU A 688 -51.54 66.16 2.75
C LEU A 688 -51.89 65.86 1.28
N ARG A 689 -52.97 65.10 1.01
CA ARG A 689 -53.45 64.86 -0.37
C ARG A 689 -53.90 66.14 -1.06
N GLN A 690 -54.67 66.99 -0.39
CA GLN A 690 -55.09 68.29 -0.92
C GLN A 690 -53.87 69.18 -1.24
N ARG A 691 -52.86 69.17 -0.38
CA ARG A 691 -51.62 69.95 -0.59
C ARG A 691 -50.79 69.41 -1.75
N VAL A 692 -50.73 68.09 -1.94
CA VAL A 692 -50.08 67.45 -3.11
C VAL A 692 -50.84 67.79 -4.38
N ALA A 693 -52.18 67.75 -4.37
CA ALA A 693 -53.03 68.12 -5.50
C ALA A 693 -52.86 69.60 -5.89
N ALA A 694 -52.88 70.52 -4.91
CA ALA A 694 -52.66 71.95 -5.16
C ALA A 694 -51.29 72.23 -5.80
N LYS A 695 -50.26 71.48 -5.38
CA LYS A 695 -48.89 71.60 -5.91
C LYS A 695 -48.73 70.97 -7.30
N LYS A 696 -49.45 69.88 -7.60
CA LYS A 696 -49.57 69.30 -8.96
C LYS A 696 -50.29 70.29 -9.88
N HIS A 697 -51.37 70.93 -9.43
CA HIS A 697 -52.09 71.97 -10.18
C HIS A 697 -51.20 73.17 -10.49
N HIS A 698 -50.43 73.66 -9.50
CA HIS A 698 -49.52 74.80 -9.68
C HIS A 698 -48.36 74.49 -10.66
N LYS A 699 -47.81 73.26 -10.63
CA LYS A 699 -46.82 72.80 -11.63
C LYS A 699 -47.42 72.51 -13.01
N GLY A 700 -48.68 72.10 -13.09
CA GLY A 700 -49.41 71.93 -14.34
C GLY A 700 -49.63 73.26 -15.06
N VAL A 701 -50.05 74.29 -14.32
CA VAL A 701 -50.24 75.66 -14.82
C VAL A 701 -48.92 76.28 -15.31
N LEU A 702 -47.80 76.03 -14.62
CA LEU A 702 -46.46 76.49 -15.05
C LEU A 702 -45.93 75.76 -16.29
N LYS A 703 -46.31 74.48 -16.50
CA LYS A 703 -45.95 73.73 -17.72
C LYS A 703 -46.78 74.12 -18.94
N THR A 704 -48.05 74.50 -18.76
CA THR A 704 -48.88 75.01 -19.86
C THR A 704 -48.49 76.44 -20.25
N ALA A 705 -47.96 77.23 -19.32
CA ALA A 705 -47.45 78.58 -19.60
C ALA A 705 -46.06 78.61 -20.29
N THR A 706 -45.39 77.46 -20.43
CA THR A 706 -44.06 77.35 -21.08
C THR A 706 -44.09 76.54 -22.39
N SER A 707 -45.28 76.08 -22.84
CA SER A 707 -45.46 75.39 -24.12
C SER A 707 -46.22 76.22 -25.16
N SER A 708 -46.40 77.51 -24.90
CA SER A 708 -47.01 78.49 -25.79
C SER A 708 -46.10 79.71 -25.86
N ASP A 709 -44.92 79.49 -26.43
CA ASP A 709 -44.03 80.49 -27.04
C ASP A 709 -43.15 79.77 -28.07
#